data_AF-A0A0Q9RV71-F1
#
_entry.id   AF-A0A0Q9RV71-F1
#
_cell.length_a   1.000
_cell.length_b   1.000
_cell.length_c   1.000
_cell.angle_alpha   90.00
_cell.angle_beta   90.00
_cell.angle_gamma   90.00
#
_symmetry.space_group_name_H-M   'P 1'
#
loop_
_entity.id
_entity.type
_entity.pdbx_description
1 polymer ?
#
loop_
_entity_poly.entity_id
_entity_poly.type
_entity_poly.pdbx_seq_one_letter_code
_entity_poly.pdbx_strand_id
1 'polypeptide(L)'
;MTRRVAVVGSGVAGLTAGYAISRTAHVTLFEADDRLGGHADTHEVDGLAIDTGFIVHNERTYPTLLRLFAELGVETQASDMSMSVRDVATGLEYAGALGARGLFPTIANLGRPAYLRMLVEVPRFHRRARALLTSSGSGEAAEDQTLRDFLADGGFSAYFTRHFMEPLVAAVWSCDPESSLDYPARYLFAFLQHHGMLGVFGSPQWRTVTGGSREYVARVAAQLPDVRLGTKVTSVLETADGVEVTDGNGEVTRFDAVVIATHPAQALTMLADPTPAQREVLGAIPYSRNTARLHTDASLLPKARRARASWNFLRPEASTGEVTVTYDLTRLQRLPTDRPYLVTLGGADLVDPATVIETMEYEHPLYTPSSVAAQRRLPELDTDRLAFAGAYHGWGFHEDGAASGARAAERLGFAWSATPAAVEAGRVYETSVRHVRRGPVEHAFDNASHAWLVDLDDLPPARWTASFEARDHLGSPDHSLRRNVDDFLATQGIALHGGRILMLANPRALGHCFNPISVYWCHDASGAQACVVLEVHNTYGDRHAYVVRPDAHGHAGVDKAMYVSPFNDTSGHYEVSVTPPGDRIAVSVTLQRDGEPAFTASVTARALPAGRRPWRAALAPIRTSLLIRTQGIGLWLRRLPVQRRPTHPRQEGVQ
;
A
#
# COMPACT_ATOMS: atom_id res chain seq x y z
N MET A 1 -16.21 -30.95 -1.99
CA MET A 1 -15.69 -30.70 -3.36
C MET A 1 -14.94 -29.39 -3.33
N THR A 2 -13.82 -29.28 -4.04
CA THR A 2 -13.10 -28.00 -4.19
C THR A 2 -13.98 -27.04 -4.99
N ARG A 3 -14.21 -25.81 -4.48
CA ARG A 3 -14.99 -24.80 -5.21
C ARG A 3 -14.32 -24.47 -6.55
N ARG A 4 -15.12 -24.26 -7.59
CA ARG A 4 -14.70 -23.86 -8.94
C ARG A 4 -15.11 -22.42 -9.18
N VAL A 5 -14.15 -21.57 -9.53
CA VAL A 5 -14.39 -20.13 -9.73
C VAL A 5 -13.90 -19.71 -11.11
N ALA A 6 -14.74 -18.98 -11.83
CA ALA A 6 -14.34 -18.34 -13.08
C ALA A 6 -13.78 -16.94 -12.80
N VAL A 7 -12.73 -16.56 -13.51
CA VAL A 7 -12.26 -15.18 -13.59
C VAL A 7 -12.29 -14.76 -15.05
N VAL A 8 -12.99 -13.69 -15.37
CA VAL A 8 -13.17 -13.21 -16.74
C VAL A 8 -12.36 -11.93 -16.95
N GLY A 9 -11.34 -12.00 -17.81
CA GLY A 9 -10.37 -10.93 -18.05
C GLY A 9 -9.08 -11.14 -17.27
N SER A 10 -7.93 -11.04 -17.96
CA SER A 10 -6.59 -11.26 -17.39
C SER A 10 -5.79 -9.97 -17.15
N GLY A 11 -6.46 -8.82 -17.06
CA GLY A 11 -5.84 -7.61 -16.53
C GLY A 11 -5.36 -7.81 -15.09
N VAL A 12 -4.64 -6.82 -14.54
CA VAL A 12 -4.09 -6.90 -13.17
C VAL A 12 -5.15 -7.25 -12.11
N ALA A 13 -6.40 -6.81 -12.29
CA ALA A 13 -7.51 -7.16 -11.42
C ALA A 13 -7.83 -8.67 -11.45
N GLY A 14 -8.00 -9.24 -12.65
CA GLY A 14 -8.29 -10.66 -12.81
C GLY A 14 -7.13 -11.54 -12.40
N LEU A 15 -5.89 -11.16 -12.73
CA LEU A 15 -4.68 -11.86 -12.28
C LEU A 15 -4.57 -11.87 -10.74
N THR A 16 -4.84 -10.74 -10.09
CA THR A 16 -4.79 -10.66 -8.62
C THR A 16 -5.91 -11.50 -7.97
N ALA A 17 -7.13 -11.42 -8.50
CA ALA A 17 -8.25 -12.23 -8.04
C ALA A 17 -7.98 -13.73 -8.23
N GLY A 18 -7.55 -14.13 -9.42
CA GLY A 18 -7.20 -15.51 -9.75
C GLY A 18 -6.09 -16.05 -8.84
N TYR A 19 -5.02 -15.26 -8.64
CA TYR A 19 -3.95 -15.63 -7.73
C TYR A 19 -4.45 -15.84 -6.29
N ALA A 20 -5.22 -14.90 -5.75
CA ALA A 20 -5.81 -15.01 -4.41
C ALA A 20 -6.70 -16.24 -4.25
N ILE A 21 -7.62 -16.47 -5.19
CA ILE A 21 -8.61 -17.54 -5.14
C ILE A 21 -7.95 -18.92 -5.33
N SER A 22 -6.95 -19.02 -6.21
CA SER A 22 -6.25 -20.28 -6.54
C SER A 22 -5.63 -20.98 -5.32
N ARG A 23 -5.39 -20.25 -4.23
CA ARG A 23 -4.85 -20.81 -2.98
C ARG A 23 -5.80 -21.77 -2.27
N THR A 24 -7.10 -21.67 -2.50
CA THR A 24 -8.13 -22.46 -1.80
C THR A 24 -9.22 -23.04 -2.72
N ALA A 25 -9.25 -22.65 -3.98
CA ALA A 25 -10.23 -23.08 -4.97
C ALA A 25 -9.60 -23.32 -6.34
N HIS A 26 -10.33 -24.04 -7.20
CA HIS A 26 -9.93 -24.25 -8.59
C HIS A 26 -10.36 -23.06 -9.44
N VAL A 27 -9.41 -22.34 -10.03
CA VAL A 27 -9.67 -21.16 -10.86
C VAL A 27 -9.57 -21.50 -12.34
N THR A 28 -10.56 -21.07 -13.12
CA THR A 28 -10.43 -20.98 -14.59
C THR A 28 -10.41 -19.50 -14.98
N LEU A 29 -9.29 -19.05 -15.54
CA LEU A 29 -9.13 -17.69 -16.06
C LEU A 29 -9.45 -17.66 -17.56
N PHE A 30 -10.40 -16.84 -17.97
CA PHE A 30 -10.77 -16.60 -19.36
C PHE A 30 -10.19 -15.28 -19.85
N GLU A 31 -9.53 -15.29 -21.00
CA GLU A 31 -9.00 -14.11 -21.68
C GLU A 31 -9.43 -14.13 -23.14
N ALA A 32 -9.93 -13.00 -23.63
CA ALA A 32 -10.37 -12.84 -25.00
C ALA A 32 -9.20 -12.73 -25.98
N ASP A 33 -8.10 -12.10 -25.55
CA ASP A 33 -6.89 -11.95 -26.36
C ASP A 33 -6.03 -13.22 -26.34
N ASP A 34 -5.04 -13.28 -27.23
CA ASP A 34 -4.02 -14.34 -27.28
C ASP A 34 -2.89 -14.15 -26.26
N ARG A 35 -3.00 -13.11 -25.43
CA ARG A 35 -2.01 -12.70 -24.42
C ARG A 35 -2.68 -12.37 -23.08
N LEU A 36 -2.01 -12.73 -21.99
CA LEU A 36 -2.40 -12.30 -20.64
C LEU A 36 -1.89 -10.90 -20.30
N GLY A 37 -2.59 -10.20 -19.40
CA GLY A 37 -2.09 -9.00 -18.71
C GLY A 37 -2.84 -7.72 -19.07
N GLY A 38 -3.59 -7.71 -20.17
CA GLY A 38 -4.28 -6.52 -20.69
C GLY A 38 -3.30 -5.35 -20.79
N HIS A 39 -3.56 -4.28 -20.03
CA HIS A 39 -2.72 -3.08 -20.01
C HIS A 39 -1.28 -3.31 -19.47
N ALA A 40 -0.98 -4.43 -18.82
CA ALA A 40 0.42 -4.83 -18.60
C ALA A 40 0.98 -5.41 -19.91
N ASP A 41 1.60 -4.56 -20.72
CA ASP A 41 1.94 -4.80 -22.12
C ASP A 41 3.42 -4.60 -22.36
N THR A 42 4.15 -5.69 -22.64
CA THR A 42 5.61 -5.70 -22.86
C THR A 42 5.90 -6.17 -24.27
N HIS A 43 6.63 -5.36 -25.05
CA HIS A 43 7.09 -5.69 -26.40
C HIS A 43 8.56 -6.12 -26.40
N GLU A 44 8.90 -7.14 -27.18
CA GLU A 44 10.30 -7.48 -27.45
C GLU A 44 10.80 -6.73 -28.68
N VAL A 45 11.76 -5.82 -28.49
CA VAL A 45 12.35 -5.02 -29.56
C VAL A 45 13.86 -5.00 -29.40
N ASP A 46 14.60 -5.43 -30.42
CA ASP A 46 16.07 -5.46 -30.42
C ASP A 46 16.68 -6.17 -29.18
N GLY A 47 16.01 -7.22 -28.68
CA GLY A 47 16.42 -7.97 -27.48
C GLY A 47 16.11 -7.27 -26.14
N LEU A 48 15.34 -6.18 -26.18
CA LEU A 48 14.88 -5.45 -25.00
C LEU A 48 13.40 -5.75 -24.74
N ALA A 49 13.04 -5.86 -23.46
CA ALA A 49 11.65 -5.91 -23.02
C ALA A 49 11.20 -4.48 -22.71
N ILE A 50 10.20 -3.99 -23.45
CA ILE A 50 9.76 -2.59 -23.40
C ILE A 50 8.27 -2.55 -23.03
N ASP A 51 7.98 -2.07 -21.82
CA ASP A 51 6.60 -1.82 -21.39
C ASP A 51 6.01 -0.56 -22.04
N THR A 52 4.76 -0.65 -22.48
CA THR A 52 4.07 0.44 -23.20
C THR A 52 2.74 0.85 -22.57
N GLY A 53 2.11 -0.04 -21.80
CA GLY A 53 0.95 0.28 -20.96
C GLY A 53 1.35 0.55 -19.51
N PHE A 54 1.32 -0.47 -18.66
CA PHE A 54 1.81 -0.37 -17.28
C PHE A 54 3.34 -0.33 -17.23
N ILE A 55 3.89 0.85 -16.96
CA ILE A 55 5.36 1.08 -16.98
C ILE A 55 5.93 1.22 -15.57
N VAL A 56 5.20 1.83 -14.63
CA VAL A 56 5.76 2.24 -13.33
C VAL A 56 4.84 2.08 -12.13
N HIS A 57 5.46 1.91 -10.96
CA HIS A 57 4.81 1.89 -9.65
C HIS A 57 5.68 2.57 -8.58
N ASN A 58 5.21 2.64 -7.33
CA ASN A 58 6.03 3.13 -6.21
C ASN A 58 5.61 2.49 -4.87
N GLU A 59 6.49 2.57 -3.87
CA GLU A 59 6.33 1.94 -2.55
C GLU A 59 5.24 2.56 -1.67
N ARG A 60 4.73 3.76 -1.99
CA ARG A 60 3.71 4.44 -1.20
C ARG A 60 2.30 4.10 -1.68
N THR A 61 2.07 4.12 -2.99
CA THR A 61 0.72 4.11 -3.57
C THR A 61 0.36 2.79 -4.25
N TYR A 62 1.21 1.76 -4.17
CA TYR A 62 0.98 0.44 -4.78
C TYR A 62 1.12 -0.74 -3.78
N PRO A 63 0.51 -0.69 -2.58
CA PRO A 63 0.73 -1.71 -1.55
C PRO A 63 0.25 -3.11 -1.96
N THR A 64 -0.87 -3.23 -2.66
CA THR A 64 -1.43 -4.52 -3.09
C THR A 64 -0.58 -5.15 -4.18
N LEU A 65 -0.20 -4.36 -5.19
CA LEU A 65 0.67 -4.82 -6.26
C LEU A 65 2.06 -5.22 -5.73
N LEU A 66 2.61 -4.45 -4.79
CA LEU A 66 3.90 -4.77 -4.18
C LEU A 66 3.85 -6.02 -3.32
N ARG A 67 2.72 -6.29 -2.66
CA ARG A 67 2.49 -7.55 -1.99
C ARG A 67 2.51 -8.71 -2.99
N LEU A 68 1.80 -8.59 -4.12
CA LEU A 68 1.81 -9.59 -5.18
C LEU A 68 3.24 -9.83 -5.70
N PHE A 69 3.98 -8.75 -5.97
CA PHE A 69 5.37 -8.83 -6.43
C PHE A 69 6.28 -9.50 -5.41
N ALA A 70 6.12 -9.20 -4.12
CA ALA A 70 6.90 -9.80 -3.05
C ALA A 70 6.63 -11.31 -2.92
N GLU A 71 5.36 -11.74 -2.97
CA GLU A 71 5.01 -13.16 -2.91
C GLU A 71 5.50 -13.95 -4.14
N LEU A 72 5.56 -13.30 -5.31
CA LEU A 72 6.02 -13.92 -6.57
C LEU A 72 7.52 -13.78 -6.83
N GLY A 73 8.25 -13.00 -6.03
CA GLY A 73 9.66 -12.68 -6.28
C GLY A 73 9.88 -11.88 -7.58
N VAL A 74 9.00 -10.90 -7.85
CA VAL A 74 9.15 -9.98 -8.99
C VAL A 74 10.13 -8.87 -8.63
N GLU A 75 11.21 -8.77 -9.40
CA GLU A 75 12.22 -7.73 -9.21
C GLU A 75 11.81 -6.41 -9.86
N THR A 76 12.20 -5.31 -9.23
CA THR A 76 11.90 -3.96 -9.71
C THR A 76 13.11 -3.06 -9.53
N GLN A 77 13.25 -2.05 -10.39
CA GLN A 77 14.35 -1.10 -10.37
C GLN A 77 13.86 0.35 -10.33
N ALA A 78 14.70 1.28 -9.89
CA ALA A 78 14.33 2.69 -9.81
C ALA A 78 14.03 3.28 -11.20
N SER A 79 12.98 4.08 -11.31
CA SER A 79 12.56 4.78 -12.54
C SER A 79 12.62 6.29 -12.36
N ASP A 80 12.85 7.02 -13.45
CA ASP A 80 12.67 8.47 -13.52
C ASP A 80 11.24 8.80 -13.98
N MET A 81 10.55 9.69 -13.27
CA MET A 81 9.16 10.10 -13.57
C MET A 81 9.07 11.62 -13.81
N SER A 82 10.11 12.20 -14.40
CA SER A 82 10.07 13.63 -14.72
C SER A 82 9.05 13.90 -15.82
N MET A 83 8.37 15.05 -15.75
CA MET A 83 7.43 15.51 -16.76
C MET A 83 7.88 16.86 -17.35
N SER A 84 7.69 17.03 -18.65
CA SER A 84 7.90 18.27 -19.37
C SER A 84 6.63 18.74 -20.10
N VAL A 85 6.59 20.04 -20.38
CA VAL A 85 5.54 20.69 -21.16
C VAL A 85 6.20 21.45 -22.29
N ARG A 86 5.73 21.24 -23.52
CA ARG A 86 6.08 21.98 -24.73
C ARG A 86 4.82 22.53 -25.38
N ASP A 87 4.73 23.85 -25.55
CA ASP A 87 3.66 24.51 -26.33
C ASP A 87 4.29 25.11 -27.59
N VAL A 88 3.86 24.62 -28.76
CA VAL A 88 4.39 25.04 -30.06
C VAL A 88 4.06 26.51 -30.35
N ALA A 89 2.82 26.93 -30.07
CA ALA A 89 2.33 28.28 -30.39
C ALA A 89 3.04 29.36 -29.57
N THR A 90 3.30 29.09 -28.29
CA THR A 90 4.02 30.05 -27.41
C THR A 90 5.54 29.82 -27.39
N GLY A 91 6.00 28.72 -27.99
CA GLY A 91 7.38 28.24 -27.91
C GLY A 91 7.85 27.99 -26.46
N LEU A 92 6.94 27.73 -25.52
CA LEU A 92 7.30 27.45 -24.13
C LEU A 92 7.77 26.01 -23.99
N GLU A 93 8.91 25.81 -23.31
CA GLU A 93 9.38 24.50 -22.88
C GLU A 93 9.85 24.58 -21.43
N TYR A 94 9.44 23.64 -20.58
CA TYR A 94 9.95 23.48 -19.22
C TYR A 94 9.71 22.06 -18.65
N ALA A 95 10.47 21.68 -17.63
CA ALA A 95 10.33 20.45 -16.87
C ALA A 95 10.57 20.71 -15.38
N GLY A 96 9.50 20.86 -14.60
CA GLY A 96 9.58 21.31 -13.20
C GLY A 96 10.38 20.36 -12.28
N ALA A 97 10.20 19.05 -12.47
CA ALA A 97 10.84 18.02 -11.64
C ALA A 97 12.37 17.97 -11.79
N LEU A 98 12.94 18.56 -12.85
CA LEU A 98 14.39 18.65 -13.08
C LEU A 98 15.03 19.88 -12.41
N GLY A 99 14.30 20.56 -11.53
CA GLY A 99 14.75 21.72 -10.77
C GLY A 99 15.03 22.94 -11.65
N ALA A 100 15.93 23.82 -11.20
CA ALA A 100 16.20 25.10 -11.88
C ALA A 100 16.62 24.94 -13.35
N ARG A 101 17.36 23.86 -13.67
CA ARG A 101 17.80 23.57 -15.05
C ARG A 101 16.64 23.20 -15.97
N GLY A 102 15.60 22.56 -15.44
CA GLY A 102 14.40 22.20 -16.20
C GLY A 102 13.33 23.29 -16.21
N LEU A 103 13.24 24.12 -15.17
CA LEU A 103 12.37 25.31 -15.14
C LEU A 103 12.87 26.40 -16.10
N PHE A 104 14.19 26.55 -16.23
CA PHE A 104 14.82 27.51 -17.13
C PHE A 104 15.75 26.77 -18.12
N PRO A 105 15.19 25.96 -19.02
CA PRO A 105 15.98 25.17 -19.95
C PRO A 105 16.74 26.05 -20.94
N THR A 106 16.24 27.27 -21.20
CA THR A 106 16.90 28.33 -21.96
C THR A 106 16.81 29.67 -21.23
N ILE A 107 17.70 30.63 -21.55
CA ILE A 107 17.64 31.99 -20.99
C ILE A 107 16.38 32.75 -21.40
N ALA A 108 15.74 32.36 -22.52
CA ALA A 108 14.51 33.00 -23.01
C ALA A 108 13.35 32.82 -22.02
N ASN A 109 13.35 31.75 -21.21
CA ASN A 109 12.35 31.53 -20.17
C ASN A 109 12.35 32.65 -19.11
N LEU A 110 13.51 33.24 -18.80
CA LEU A 110 13.63 34.35 -17.83
C LEU A 110 13.00 35.65 -18.35
N GLY A 111 12.91 35.81 -19.67
CA GLY A 111 12.30 36.98 -20.32
C GLY A 111 10.79 36.87 -20.52
N ARG A 112 10.11 35.87 -19.92
CA ARG A 112 8.66 35.63 -20.10
C ARG A 112 7.86 35.98 -18.85
N PRO A 113 7.30 37.20 -18.72
CA PRO A 113 6.59 37.62 -17.51
C PRO A 113 5.41 36.72 -17.14
N ALA A 114 4.63 36.26 -18.12
CA ALA A 114 3.51 35.35 -17.89
C ALA A 114 3.95 33.99 -17.33
N TYR A 115 5.09 33.46 -17.82
CA TYR A 115 5.69 32.23 -17.30
C TYR A 115 6.18 32.40 -15.86
N LEU A 116 6.88 33.50 -15.56
CA LEU A 116 7.35 33.78 -14.21
C LEU A 116 6.18 33.97 -13.23
N ARG A 117 5.09 34.62 -13.66
CA ARG A 117 3.85 34.74 -12.89
C ARG A 117 3.26 33.36 -12.58
N MET A 118 3.18 32.47 -13.58
CA MET A 118 2.69 31.10 -13.40
C MET A 118 3.45 30.35 -12.30
N LEU A 119 4.79 30.48 -12.26
CA LEU A 119 5.61 29.83 -11.23
C LEU A 119 5.25 30.28 -9.80
N VAL A 120 4.82 31.54 -9.62
CA VAL A 120 4.35 32.06 -8.34
C VAL A 120 2.91 31.61 -8.03
N GLU A 121 2.11 31.31 -9.06
CA GLU A 121 0.76 30.76 -8.90
C GLU A 121 0.78 29.29 -8.42
N VAL A 122 1.80 28.49 -8.76
CA VAL A 122 1.89 27.06 -8.37
C VAL A 122 1.84 26.84 -6.85
N PRO A 123 2.65 27.51 -5.99
CA PRO A 123 2.52 27.36 -4.54
C PRO A 123 1.16 27.82 -3.99
N ARG A 124 0.55 28.84 -4.61
CA ARG A 124 -0.79 29.32 -4.26
C ARG A 124 -1.84 28.26 -4.56
N PHE A 125 -1.75 27.61 -5.72
CA PHE A 125 -2.57 26.47 -6.10
C PHE A 125 -2.46 25.33 -5.07
N HIS A 126 -1.25 24.87 -4.76
CA HIS A 126 -1.05 23.80 -3.77
C HIS A 126 -1.69 24.12 -2.41
N ARG A 127 -1.53 25.36 -1.92
CA ARG A 127 -2.14 25.77 -0.64
C ARG A 127 -3.66 25.73 -0.71
N ARG A 128 -4.27 26.24 -1.78
CA ARG A 128 -5.72 26.31 -1.93
C ARG A 128 -6.34 24.92 -2.15
N ALA A 129 -5.70 24.06 -2.93
CA ALA A 129 -6.13 22.68 -3.16
C ALA A 129 -6.09 21.85 -1.86
N ARG A 130 -5.04 22.00 -1.03
CA ARG A 130 -5.00 21.37 0.31
C ARG A 130 -6.10 21.90 1.23
N ALA A 131 -6.38 23.19 1.18
CA ALA A 131 -7.46 23.79 1.96
C ALA A 131 -8.83 23.20 1.58
N LEU A 132 -9.08 22.96 0.28
CA LEU A 132 -10.29 22.29 -0.19
C LEU A 132 -10.41 20.86 0.38
N LEU A 133 -9.31 20.11 0.42
CA LEU A 133 -9.32 18.75 0.99
C LEU A 133 -9.60 18.73 2.49
N THR A 134 -9.14 19.75 3.22
CA THR A 134 -9.37 19.86 4.67
C THR A 134 -10.71 20.49 5.05
N SER A 135 -11.43 21.11 4.12
CA SER A 135 -12.71 21.72 4.43
C SER A 135 -13.77 20.63 4.63
N SER A 136 -14.42 20.64 5.80
CA SER A 136 -15.49 19.72 6.19
C SER A 136 -16.82 19.96 5.45
N GLY A 137 -16.79 20.55 4.26
CA GLY A 137 -17.98 20.85 3.47
C GLY A 137 -18.57 19.58 2.88
N SER A 138 -19.33 18.83 3.68
CA SER A 138 -20.11 17.65 3.32
C SER A 138 -21.45 18.04 2.68
N GLY A 139 -21.42 18.92 1.67
CA GLY A 139 -22.58 19.22 0.84
C GLY A 139 -22.28 18.81 -0.60
N GLU A 140 -23.27 18.29 -1.32
CA GLU A 140 -23.18 17.87 -2.74
C GLU A 140 -22.47 18.93 -3.61
N ALA A 141 -22.73 20.22 -3.36
CA ALA A 141 -22.11 21.35 -4.06
C ALA A 141 -20.56 21.45 -3.94
N ALA A 142 -19.95 20.91 -2.88
CA ALA A 142 -18.49 20.90 -2.70
C ALA A 142 -17.83 19.61 -3.22
N GLU A 143 -18.62 18.58 -3.57
CA GLU A 143 -18.15 17.36 -4.22
C GLU A 143 -18.20 17.49 -5.75
N ASP A 144 -19.12 18.29 -6.28
CA ASP A 144 -19.32 18.51 -7.71
C ASP A 144 -18.55 19.71 -8.31
N GLN A 145 -17.83 20.49 -7.49
CA GLN A 145 -17.05 21.62 -8.00
C GLN A 145 -16.00 21.13 -9.00
N THR A 146 -16.09 21.61 -10.24
CA THR A 146 -15.14 21.28 -11.31
C THR A 146 -13.78 21.95 -11.07
N LEU A 147 -12.73 21.42 -11.68
CA LEU A 147 -11.42 22.07 -11.68
C LEU A 147 -11.51 23.47 -12.31
N ARG A 148 -12.31 23.65 -13.35
CA ARG A 148 -12.58 24.94 -14.00
C ARG A 148 -13.09 25.98 -13.00
N ASP A 149 -14.13 25.64 -12.25
CA ASP A 149 -14.75 26.54 -11.27
C ASP A 149 -13.78 26.86 -10.12
N PHE A 150 -13.06 25.84 -9.64
CA PHE A 150 -12.03 26.03 -8.60
C PHE A 150 -10.94 27.02 -9.04
N LEU A 151 -10.50 26.94 -10.30
CA LEU A 151 -9.47 27.82 -10.84
C LEU A 151 -10.00 29.26 -11.05
N ALA A 152 -11.25 29.40 -11.49
CA ALA A 152 -11.92 30.70 -11.62
C ALA A 152 -12.07 31.39 -10.26
N ASP A 153 -12.61 30.67 -9.26
CA ASP A 153 -12.78 31.15 -7.89
C ASP A 153 -11.46 31.50 -7.21
N GLY A 154 -10.39 30.81 -7.59
CA GLY A 154 -9.02 31.07 -7.12
C GLY A 154 -8.34 32.26 -7.80
N GLY A 155 -8.93 32.83 -8.85
CA GLY A 155 -8.34 33.90 -9.65
C GLY A 155 -7.02 33.46 -10.30
N PHE A 156 -6.95 32.23 -10.81
CA PHE A 156 -5.79 31.74 -11.56
C PHE A 156 -5.81 32.28 -12.99
N SER A 157 -4.63 32.63 -13.51
CA SER A 157 -4.53 33.18 -14.86
C SER A 157 -4.83 32.12 -15.93
N ALA A 158 -5.37 32.54 -17.08
CA ALA A 158 -5.54 31.64 -18.23
C ALA A 158 -4.21 31.01 -18.67
N TYR A 159 -3.09 31.73 -18.47
CA TYR A 159 -1.75 31.21 -18.73
C TYR A 159 -1.40 30.04 -17.81
N PHE A 160 -1.73 30.12 -16.52
CA PHE A 160 -1.55 29.04 -15.55
C PHE A 160 -2.41 27.82 -15.90
N THR A 161 -3.68 28.02 -16.22
CA THR A 161 -4.58 26.93 -16.62
C THR A 161 -4.00 26.18 -17.83
N ARG A 162 -3.66 26.90 -18.90
CA ARG A 162 -3.17 26.33 -20.16
C ARG A 162 -1.82 25.59 -20.05
N HIS A 163 -0.87 26.16 -19.30
CA HIS A 163 0.53 25.70 -19.32
C HIS A 163 0.92 24.87 -18.10
N PHE A 164 0.07 24.80 -17.06
CA PHE A 164 0.32 23.99 -15.87
C PHE A 164 -0.80 23.01 -15.57
N MET A 165 -2.06 23.47 -15.48
CA MET A 165 -3.16 22.58 -15.06
C MET A 165 -3.60 21.62 -16.15
N GLU A 166 -3.88 22.11 -17.36
CA GLU A 166 -4.29 21.24 -18.48
C GLU A 166 -3.24 20.17 -18.78
N PRO A 167 -1.93 20.48 -18.92
CA PRO A 167 -0.93 19.44 -19.16
C PRO A 167 -0.86 18.42 -18.03
N LEU A 168 -0.95 18.88 -16.77
CA LEU A 168 -0.87 18.01 -15.60
C LEU A 168 -2.01 16.98 -15.58
N VAL A 169 -3.26 17.40 -15.82
CA VAL A 169 -4.41 16.48 -15.79
C VAL A 169 -4.45 15.62 -17.05
N ALA A 170 -4.26 16.24 -18.22
CA ALA A 170 -4.30 15.55 -19.50
C ALA A 170 -3.23 14.45 -19.60
N ALA A 171 -2.01 14.69 -19.11
CA ALA A 171 -0.96 13.69 -19.13
C ALA A 171 -1.20 12.54 -18.15
N VAL A 172 -1.85 12.79 -17.00
CA VAL A 172 -2.11 11.75 -15.99
C VAL A 172 -3.25 10.83 -16.39
N TRP A 173 -4.31 11.35 -17.01
CA TRP A 173 -5.50 10.56 -17.39
C TRP A 173 -5.66 10.36 -18.90
N SER A 174 -4.65 10.70 -19.69
CA SER A 174 -4.66 10.54 -21.15
C SER A 174 -5.96 11.06 -21.78
N CYS A 175 -6.38 12.26 -21.39
CA CYS A 175 -7.65 12.87 -21.80
C CYS A 175 -7.44 14.22 -22.49
N ASP A 176 -8.43 14.64 -23.27
CA ASP A 176 -8.42 15.94 -23.93
C ASP A 176 -8.13 17.08 -22.94
N PRO A 177 -7.13 17.95 -23.22
CA PRO A 177 -6.75 19.03 -22.32
C PRO A 177 -7.90 19.98 -21.95
N GLU A 178 -8.83 20.28 -22.85
CA GLU A 178 -9.92 21.21 -22.54
C GLU A 178 -10.98 20.58 -21.64
N SER A 179 -11.30 19.32 -21.91
CA SER A 179 -12.23 18.49 -21.14
C SER A 179 -11.68 18.11 -19.75
N SER A 180 -10.35 18.09 -19.60
CA SER A 180 -9.67 17.77 -18.34
C SER A 180 -10.04 18.72 -17.18
N LEU A 181 -10.53 19.92 -17.50
CA LEU A 181 -10.95 20.92 -16.50
C LEU A 181 -12.32 20.64 -15.90
N ASP A 182 -13.09 19.71 -16.46
CA ASP A 182 -14.42 19.35 -15.97
C ASP A 182 -14.35 18.24 -14.89
N TYR A 183 -13.15 17.78 -14.56
CA TYR A 183 -12.90 16.82 -13.49
C TYR A 183 -13.33 17.37 -12.11
N PRO A 184 -13.89 16.55 -11.21
CA PRO A 184 -14.19 16.96 -9.85
C PRO A 184 -12.92 17.36 -9.09
N ALA A 185 -12.82 18.61 -8.66
CA ALA A 185 -11.60 19.19 -8.11
C ALA A 185 -11.12 18.45 -6.85
N ARG A 186 -12.05 18.08 -5.95
CA ARG A 186 -11.73 17.34 -4.71
C ARG A 186 -11.16 15.96 -5.01
N TYR A 187 -11.75 15.23 -5.97
CA TYR A 187 -11.28 13.90 -6.37
C TYR A 187 -9.87 13.98 -6.98
N LEU A 188 -9.64 14.93 -7.88
CA LEU A 188 -8.32 15.22 -8.45
C LEU A 188 -7.29 15.57 -7.37
N PHE A 189 -7.61 16.44 -6.42
CA PHE A 189 -6.64 16.86 -5.41
C PHE A 189 -6.34 15.76 -4.41
N ALA A 190 -7.30 14.89 -4.09
CA ALA A 190 -7.07 13.71 -3.27
C ALA A 190 -6.05 12.78 -3.94
N PHE A 191 -6.20 12.56 -5.25
CA PHE A 191 -5.21 11.84 -6.06
C PHE A 191 -3.82 12.51 -5.98
N LEU A 192 -3.74 13.81 -6.27
CA LEU A 192 -2.45 14.53 -6.27
C LEU A 192 -1.79 14.49 -4.89
N GLN A 193 -2.56 14.58 -3.80
CA GLN A 193 -2.05 14.47 -2.44
C GLN A 193 -1.51 13.06 -2.16
N HIS A 194 -2.27 12.03 -2.51
CA HIS A 194 -1.90 10.63 -2.32
C HIS A 194 -0.58 10.29 -3.03
N HIS A 195 -0.40 10.79 -4.26
CA HIS A 195 0.80 10.58 -5.08
C HIS A 195 1.95 11.54 -4.79
N GLY A 196 1.82 12.43 -3.80
CA GLY A 196 2.87 13.41 -3.47
C GLY A 196 3.11 14.45 -4.58
N MET A 197 2.12 14.68 -5.43
CA MET A 197 2.11 15.68 -6.51
C MET A 197 1.49 17.01 -6.07
N LEU A 198 0.76 17.03 -4.94
CA LEU A 198 0.21 18.26 -4.35
C LEU A 198 1.24 19.00 -3.47
N GLY A 199 2.45 19.18 -4.00
CA GLY A 199 3.60 19.77 -3.33
C GLY A 199 4.83 19.85 -4.23
N VAL A 200 5.86 20.57 -3.78
CA VAL A 200 7.13 20.71 -4.53
C VAL A 200 8.14 19.63 -4.15
N PHE A 201 7.96 19.00 -2.98
CA PHE A 201 8.79 17.93 -2.45
C PHE A 201 7.92 16.79 -1.95
N GLY A 202 8.50 15.60 -1.77
CA GLY A 202 7.84 14.46 -1.14
C GLY A 202 7.18 13.47 -2.11
N SER A 203 7.45 13.61 -3.41
CA SER A 203 7.11 12.60 -4.42
C SER A 203 7.85 11.29 -4.09
N PRO A 204 7.17 10.14 -4.18
CA PRO A 204 7.79 8.85 -3.91
C PRO A 204 8.84 8.52 -4.97
N GLN A 205 9.78 7.63 -4.63
CA GLN A 205 10.68 7.05 -5.61
C GLN A 205 9.88 6.10 -6.52
N TRP A 206 9.85 6.41 -7.81
CA TRP A 206 9.22 5.55 -8.81
C TRP A 206 10.11 4.37 -9.14
N ARG A 207 9.47 3.27 -9.55
CA ARG A 207 10.09 2.01 -9.90
C ARG A 207 9.39 1.42 -11.13
N THR A 208 10.07 0.51 -11.80
CA THR A 208 9.59 -0.25 -12.96
C THR A 208 9.99 -1.72 -12.80
N VAL A 209 9.27 -2.63 -13.45
CA VAL A 209 9.52 -4.07 -13.34
C VAL A 209 10.75 -4.43 -14.18
N THR A 210 11.71 -5.13 -13.57
CA THR A 210 12.90 -5.60 -14.30
C THR A 210 12.48 -6.72 -15.25
N GLY A 211 12.79 -6.60 -16.55
CA GLY A 211 12.36 -7.55 -17.58
C GLY A 211 10.97 -7.29 -18.18
N GLY A 212 10.31 -6.22 -17.72
CA GLY A 212 8.99 -5.80 -18.19
C GLY A 212 7.84 -6.39 -17.37
N SER A 213 6.68 -5.76 -17.43
CA SER A 213 5.46 -6.13 -16.70
C SER A 213 4.98 -7.56 -17.00
N ARG A 214 5.32 -8.12 -18.17
CA ARG A 214 5.12 -9.55 -18.49
C ARG A 214 5.65 -10.51 -17.41
N GLU A 215 6.67 -10.11 -16.66
CA GLU A 215 7.31 -10.96 -15.67
C GLU A 215 6.39 -11.31 -14.50
N TYR A 216 5.60 -10.36 -14.00
CA TYR A 216 4.63 -10.69 -12.95
C TYR A 216 3.43 -11.44 -13.53
N VAL A 217 3.02 -11.10 -14.76
CA VAL A 217 1.91 -11.76 -15.46
C VAL A 217 2.22 -13.25 -15.64
N ALA A 218 3.40 -13.58 -16.15
CA ALA A 218 3.85 -14.96 -16.34
C ALA A 218 3.93 -15.73 -15.02
N ARG A 219 4.45 -15.09 -13.95
CA ARG A 219 4.53 -15.71 -12.62
C ARG A 219 3.16 -15.98 -12.00
N VAL A 220 2.18 -15.08 -12.18
CA VAL A 220 0.80 -15.35 -11.75
C VAL A 220 0.22 -16.51 -12.56
N ALA A 221 0.35 -16.46 -13.89
CA ALA A 221 -0.19 -17.48 -14.78
C ALA A 221 0.31 -18.89 -14.44
N ALA A 222 1.60 -19.01 -14.07
CA ALA A 222 2.20 -20.27 -13.63
C ALA A 222 1.60 -20.85 -12.33
N GLN A 223 0.87 -20.04 -11.54
CA GLN A 223 0.17 -20.48 -10.32
C GLN A 223 -1.29 -20.84 -10.57
N LEU A 224 -1.84 -20.54 -11.75
CA LEU A 224 -3.24 -20.80 -12.07
C LEU A 224 -3.40 -22.19 -12.72
N PRO A 225 -4.40 -22.99 -12.30
CA PRO A 225 -4.54 -24.36 -12.78
C PRO A 225 -5.16 -24.46 -14.18
N ASP A 226 -5.95 -23.47 -14.61
CA ASP A 226 -6.63 -23.44 -15.91
C ASP A 226 -6.66 -21.99 -16.44
N VAL A 227 -5.97 -21.75 -17.56
CA VAL A 227 -5.89 -20.45 -18.24
C VAL A 227 -6.27 -20.65 -19.71
N ARG A 228 -7.28 -19.90 -20.16
CA ARG A 228 -7.87 -20.02 -21.50
C ARG A 228 -7.73 -18.71 -22.27
N LEU A 229 -6.72 -18.65 -23.12
CA LEU A 229 -6.47 -17.55 -24.06
C LEU A 229 -7.39 -17.67 -25.30
N GLY A 230 -7.62 -16.57 -26.01
CA GLY A 230 -8.47 -16.54 -27.20
C GLY A 230 -9.92 -16.98 -26.93
N THR A 231 -10.34 -17.00 -25.65
CA THR A 231 -11.59 -17.57 -25.18
C THR A 231 -12.46 -16.45 -24.62
N LYS A 232 -13.05 -15.67 -25.54
CA LYS A 232 -13.93 -14.56 -25.20
C LYS A 232 -15.19 -15.07 -24.51
N VAL A 233 -15.49 -14.58 -23.29
CA VAL A 233 -16.78 -14.84 -22.64
C VAL A 233 -17.85 -13.97 -23.28
N THR A 234 -18.96 -14.60 -23.68
CA THR A 234 -20.09 -13.96 -24.35
C THR A 234 -21.31 -13.85 -23.44
N SER A 235 -21.44 -14.72 -22.45
CA SER A 235 -22.54 -14.67 -21.48
C SER A 235 -22.13 -15.16 -20.09
N VAL A 236 -22.63 -14.48 -19.06
CA VAL A 236 -22.55 -14.85 -17.64
C VAL A 236 -23.97 -14.82 -17.08
N LEU A 237 -24.47 -15.97 -16.65
CA LEU A 237 -25.79 -16.13 -16.07
C LEU A 237 -25.67 -16.67 -14.65
N GLU A 238 -26.09 -15.88 -13.67
CA GLU A 238 -26.26 -16.36 -12.30
C GLU A 238 -27.55 -17.20 -12.21
N THR A 239 -27.43 -18.40 -11.65
CA THR A 239 -28.52 -19.37 -11.49
C THR A 239 -28.76 -19.67 -10.01
N ALA A 240 -29.78 -20.48 -9.68
CA ALA A 240 -30.04 -20.89 -8.30
C ALA A 240 -28.90 -21.71 -7.68
N ASP A 241 -28.10 -22.42 -8.50
CA ASP A 241 -27.09 -23.38 -8.03
C ASP A 241 -25.63 -22.94 -8.29
N GLY A 242 -25.41 -21.82 -8.98
CA GLY A 242 -24.07 -21.35 -9.35
C GLY A 242 -24.10 -20.32 -10.46
N VAL A 243 -23.05 -20.26 -11.27
CA VAL A 243 -22.91 -19.36 -12.41
C VAL A 243 -22.60 -20.16 -13.67
N GLU A 244 -23.32 -19.88 -14.75
CA GLU A 244 -23.05 -20.40 -16.09
C GLU A 244 -22.28 -19.36 -16.90
N VAL A 245 -21.10 -19.75 -17.40
CA VAL A 245 -20.24 -18.93 -18.27
C VAL A 245 -20.24 -19.53 -19.66
N THR A 246 -20.64 -18.76 -20.66
CA THR A 246 -20.64 -19.15 -22.08
C THR A 246 -19.48 -18.48 -22.80
N ASP A 247 -18.65 -19.27 -23.48
CA ASP A 247 -17.55 -18.75 -24.29
C ASP A 247 -17.98 -18.39 -25.73
N GLY A 248 -17.02 -17.93 -26.54
CA GLY A 248 -17.23 -17.52 -27.93
C GLY A 248 -17.56 -18.68 -28.88
N ASN A 249 -17.34 -19.93 -28.46
CA ASN A 249 -17.70 -21.13 -29.21
C ASN A 249 -19.10 -21.65 -28.82
N GLY A 250 -19.74 -21.02 -27.82
CA GLY A 250 -21.02 -21.45 -27.28
C GLY A 250 -20.90 -22.57 -26.24
N GLU A 251 -19.69 -22.89 -25.76
CA GLU A 251 -19.51 -23.84 -24.68
C GLU A 251 -19.95 -23.21 -23.35
N VAL A 252 -20.84 -23.90 -22.64
CA VAL A 252 -21.34 -23.46 -21.33
C VAL A 252 -20.64 -24.24 -20.22
N THR A 253 -19.89 -23.54 -19.37
CA THR A 253 -19.24 -24.12 -18.19
C THR A 253 -19.87 -23.59 -16.90
N ARG A 254 -20.18 -24.48 -15.96
CA ARG A 254 -20.71 -24.14 -14.63
C ARG A 254 -19.61 -23.93 -13.59
N PHE A 255 -19.77 -22.89 -12.78
CA PHE A 255 -18.91 -22.50 -11.67
C PHE A 255 -19.74 -22.20 -10.41
N ASP A 256 -19.10 -22.24 -9.24
CA ASP A 256 -19.73 -21.84 -7.98
C ASP A 256 -19.84 -20.31 -7.85
N ALA A 257 -18.86 -19.60 -8.41
CA ALA A 257 -18.79 -18.14 -8.42
C ALA A 257 -17.99 -17.62 -9.63
N VAL A 258 -18.08 -16.32 -9.90
CA VAL A 258 -17.37 -15.62 -10.96
C VAL A 258 -16.84 -14.26 -10.48
N VAL A 259 -15.63 -13.91 -10.90
CA VAL A 259 -15.12 -12.54 -10.88
C VAL A 259 -15.12 -11.99 -12.30
N ILE A 260 -15.85 -10.89 -12.53
CA ILE A 260 -15.82 -10.16 -13.81
C ILE A 260 -14.79 -9.05 -13.70
N ALA A 261 -13.63 -9.26 -14.30
CA ALA A 261 -12.45 -8.39 -14.25
C ALA A 261 -12.21 -7.61 -15.56
N THR A 262 -13.29 -7.19 -16.23
CA THR A 262 -13.28 -6.50 -17.54
C THR A 262 -13.74 -5.04 -17.42
N HIS A 263 -13.67 -4.27 -18.50
CA HIS A 263 -14.23 -2.90 -18.50
C HIS A 263 -15.77 -2.93 -18.30
N PRO A 264 -16.38 -1.89 -17.70
CA PRO A 264 -17.81 -1.85 -17.38
C PRO A 264 -18.74 -2.12 -18.58
N ALA A 265 -18.43 -1.58 -19.76
CA ALA A 265 -19.21 -1.83 -20.97
C ALA A 265 -19.12 -3.30 -21.45
N GLN A 266 -17.95 -3.91 -21.31
CA GLN A 266 -17.74 -5.33 -21.61
C GLN A 266 -18.51 -6.20 -20.60
N ALA A 267 -18.42 -5.86 -19.31
CA ALA A 267 -19.15 -6.53 -18.24
C ALA A 267 -20.67 -6.48 -18.48
N LEU A 268 -21.22 -5.32 -18.83
CA LEU A 268 -22.65 -5.19 -19.17
C LEU A 268 -23.07 -6.03 -20.36
N THR A 269 -22.20 -6.15 -21.37
CA THR A 269 -22.51 -6.92 -22.58
C THR A 269 -22.57 -8.42 -22.31
N MET A 270 -21.78 -8.93 -21.35
CA MET A 270 -21.75 -10.36 -21.02
C MET A 270 -22.80 -10.77 -19.98
N LEU A 271 -23.34 -9.86 -19.17
CA LEU A 271 -24.39 -10.23 -18.21
C LEU A 271 -25.66 -10.64 -18.96
N ALA A 272 -26.13 -11.88 -18.72
CA ALA A 272 -27.33 -12.40 -19.37
C ALA A 272 -28.62 -11.69 -18.92
N ASP A 273 -28.70 -11.36 -17.63
CA ASP A 273 -29.82 -10.64 -17.03
C ASP A 273 -29.31 -9.59 -16.04
N PRO A 274 -28.76 -8.45 -16.53
CA PRO A 274 -28.19 -7.45 -15.64
C PRO A 274 -29.29 -6.79 -14.80
N THR A 275 -29.02 -6.53 -13.52
CA THR A 275 -29.97 -5.82 -12.66
C THR A 275 -30.10 -4.35 -13.08
N PRO A 276 -31.17 -3.63 -12.67
CA PRO A 276 -31.26 -2.19 -12.91
C PRO A 276 -30.04 -1.41 -12.38
N ALA A 277 -29.54 -1.77 -11.18
CA ALA A 277 -28.36 -1.15 -10.59
C ALA A 277 -27.09 -1.43 -11.42
N GLN A 278 -26.90 -2.67 -11.88
CA GLN A 278 -25.76 -3.02 -12.75
C GLN A 278 -25.77 -2.20 -14.04
N ARG A 279 -26.93 -2.07 -14.71
CA ARG A 279 -27.07 -1.23 -15.92
C ARG A 279 -26.76 0.24 -15.65
N GLU A 280 -27.31 0.79 -14.59
CA GLU A 280 -27.14 2.21 -14.23
C GLU A 280 -25.68 2.53 -13.88
N VAL A 281 -25.08 1.78 -12.95
CA VAL A 281 -23.76 2.08 -12.40
C VAL A 281 -22.66 1.80 -13.41
N LEU A 282 -22.66 0.62 -14.06
CA LEU A 282 -21.63 0.28 -15.04
C LEU A 282 -21.73 1.15 -16.30
N GLY A 283 -22.96 1.54 -16.69
CA GLY A 283 -23.20 2.42 -17.84
C GLY A 283 -22.74 3.86 -17.62
N ALA A 284 -22.60 4.28 -16.36
CA ALA A 284 -22.17 5.62 -15.98
C ALA A 284 -20.64 5.80 -15.91
N ILE A 285 -19.85 4.77 -16.25
CA ILE A 285 -18.38 4.80 -16.20
C ILE A 285 -17.81 4.67 -17.63
N PRO A 286 -17.76 5.77 -18.40
CA PRO A 286 -17.25 5.75 -19.76
C PRO A 286 -15.72 5.62 -19.82
N TYR A 287 -15.23 5.11 -20.95
CA TYR A 287 -13.81 4.99 -21.26
C TYR A 287 -13.47 5.75 -22.54
N SER A 288 -12.27 6.32 -22.61
CA SER A 288 -11.70 6.89 -23.82
C SER A 288 -10.70 5.92 -24.45
N ARG A 289 -10.79 5.75 -25.76
CA ARG A 289 -9.81 5.00 -26.57
C ARG A 289 -8.68 5.94 -26.98
N ASN A 290 -7.45 5.49 -26.79
CA ASN A 290 -6.24 6.21 -27.13
C ASN A 290 -5.32 5.30 -27.95
N THR A 291 -4.93 5.76 -29.13
CA THR A 291 -3.92 5.08 -29.93
C THR A 291 -2.54 5.40 -29.38
N ALA A 292 -1.79 4.35 -29.05
CA ALA A 292 -0.40 4.41 -28.65
C ALA A 292 0.49 3.91 -29.79
N ARG A 293 1.62 4.59 -30.04
CA ARG A 293 2.60 4.15 -31.03
C ARG A 293 3.97 4.04 -30.38
N LEU A 294 4.55 2.85 -30.40
CA LEU A 294 5.95 2.62 -30.06
C LEU A 294 6.81 2.98 -31.27
N HIS A 295 7.76 3.89 -31.12
CA HIS A 295 8.57 4.41 -32.23
C HIS A 295 9.94 4.92 -31.75
N THR A 296 10.74 5.42 -32.70
CA THR A 296 12.07 6.00 -32.43
C THR A 296 12.22 7.47 -32.86
N ASP A 297 11.16 8.08 -33.39
CA ASP A 297 11.12 9.51 -33.72
C ASP A 297 11.20 10.44 -32.49
N ALA A 298 12.36 11.06 -32.29
CA ALA A 298 12.61 12.01 -31.19
C ALA A 298 12.15 13.45 -31.47
N SER A 299 11.48 13.74 -32.59
CA SER A 299 11.06 15.10 -32.99
C SER A 299 9.94 15.68 -32.11
N LEU A 300 9.16 14.80 -31.47
CA LEU A 300 8.09 15.18 -30.53
C LEU A 300 8.63 15.62 -29.16
N LEU A 301 9.84 15.19 -28.78
CA LEU A 301 10.48 15.60 -27.52
C LEU A 301 10.76 17.11 -27.48
N PRO A 302 10.97 17.71 -26.30
CA PRO A 302 11.42 19.10 -26.17
C PRO A 302 12.69 19.39 -26.97
N LYS A 303 12.72 20.55 -27.65
CA LYS A 303 13.88 21.02 -28.41
C LYS A 303 15.04 21.33 -27.47
N ALA A 304 14.75 21.96 -26.34
CA ALA A 304 15.73 22.20 -25.30
C ALA A 304 16.03 20.90 -24.55
N ARG A 305 17.26 20.39 -24.70
CA ARG A 305 17.71 19.15 -24.04
C ARG A 305 17.49 19.15 -22.51
N ARG A 306 17.58 20.30 -21.86
CA ARG A 306 17.35 20.45 -20.41
C ARG A 306 15.89 20.33 -19.99
N ALA A 307 14.96 20.39 -20.94
CA ALA A 307 13.54 20.15 -20.71
C ALA A 307 13.10 18.73 -21.07
N ARG A 308 13.96 17.90 -21.68
CA ARG A 308 13.60 16.50 -21.98
C ARG A 308 13.42 15.71 -20.69
N ALA A 309 12.27 15.07 -20.57
CA ALA A 309 11.83 14.36 -19.39
C ALA A 309 11.37 12.95 -19.76
N SER A 310 10.96 12.16 -18.76
CA SER A 310 10.37 10.85 -19.00
C SER A 310 9.00 10.95 -19.68
N TRP A 311 8.18 11.92 -19.28
CA TRP A 311 6.85 12.18 -19.84
C TRP A 311 6.87 13.55 -20.50
N ASN A 312 6.53 13.64 -21.78
CA ASN A 312 6.68 14.87 -22.55
C ASN A 312 5.36 15.25 -23.17
N PHE A 313 4.65 16.18 -22.51
CA PHE A 313 3.41 16.74 -23.04
C PHE A 313 3.73 17.74 -24.16
N LEU A 314 3.12 17.51 -25.32
CA LEU A 314 3.20 18.39 -26.48
C LEU A 314 1.83 19.00 -26.73
N ARG A 315 1.77 20.33 -26.79
CA ARG A 315 0.64 21.03 -27.37
C ARG A 315 0.97 21.40 -28.82
N PRO A 316 0.37 20.73 -29.81
CA PRO A 316 0.56 21.08 -31.22
C PRO A 316 -0.03 22.45 -31.55
N GLU A 317 0.32 22.99 -32.71
CA GLU A 317 -0.17 24.29 -33.18
C GLU A 317 -1.67 24.25 -33.52
N ALA A 318 -2.10 23.16 -34.17
CA ALA A 318 -3.51 22.83 -34.35
C ALA A 318 -3.89 21.73 -33.36
N SER A 319 -4.93 21.97 -32.55
CA SER A 319 -5.47 20.95 -31.66
C SER A 319 -6.37 19.99 -32.45
N THR A 320 -6.19 18.69 -32.23
CA THR A 320 -7.09 17.63 -32.73
C THR A 320 -8.14 17.23 -31.70
N GLY A 321 -8.16 17.85 -30.50
CA GLY A 321 -9.01 17.42 -29.39
C GLY A 321 -8.52 16.15 -28.69
N GLU A 322 -7.26 15.77 -28.92
CA GLU A 322 -6.60 14.63 -28.29
C GLU A 322 -5.39 15.10 -27.49
N VAL A 323 -5.05 14.34 -26.44
CA VAL A 323 -3.79 14.54 -25.74
C VAL A 323 -2.63 14.09 -26.63
N THR A 324 -1.50 14.81 -26.60
CA THR A 324 -0.25 14.32 -27.18
C THR A 324 0.82 14.22 -26.09
N VAL A 325 1.14 13.00 -25.68
CA VAL A 325 2.19 12.72 -24.69
C VAL A 325 3.14 11.68 -25.23
N THR A 326 4.42 12.02 -25.25
CA THR A 326 5.50 11.08 -25.59
C THR A 326 6.24 10.65 -24.33
N TYR A 327 6.24 9.36 -24.06
CA TYR A 327 6.98 8.71 -22.99
C TYR A 327 8.34 8.27 -23.51
N ASP A 328 9.41 8.70 -22.86
CA ASP A 328 10.77 8.20 -23.10
C ASP A 328 10.99 6.90 -22.33
N LEU A 329 10.69 5.77 -22.99
CA LEU A 329 10.73 4.44 -22.38
C LEU A 329 12.16 4.01 -22.06
N THR A 330 13.14 4.48 -22.84
CA THR A 330 14.56 4.24 -22.55
C THR A 330 14.95 4.85 -21.21
N ARG A 331 14.52 6.08 -20.94
CA ARG A 331 14.74 6.75 -19.66
C ARG A 331 13.91 6.16 -18.52
N LEU A 332 12.61 5.92 -18.75
CA LEU A 332 11.68 5.37 -17.74
C LEU A 332 12.14 3.99 -17.26
N GLN A 333 12.38 3.09 -18.20
CA GLN A 333 12.69 1.69 -17.91
C GLN A 333 14.19 1.45 -17.68
N ARG A 334 15.03 2.48 -17.86
CA ARG A 334 16.51 2.39 -17.85
C ARG A 334 17.02 1.29 -18.76
N LEU A 335 16.51 1.27 -19.99
CA LEU A 335 16.94 0.29 -20.99
C LEU A 335 18.45 0.47 -21.25
N PRO A 336 19.22 -0.62 -21.39
CA PRO A 336 20.67 -0.56 -21.59
C PRO A 336 21.03 -0.20 -23.05
N THR A 337 20.59 0.97 -23.51
CA THR A 337 20.77 1.45 -24.89
C THR A 337 20.77 2.97 -24.95
N ASP A 338 21.49 3.54 -25.90
CA ASP A 338 21.45 4.97 -26.21
C ASP A 338 20.38 5.33 -27.26
N ARG A 339 19.80 4.32 -27.93
CA ARG A 339 18.72 4.53 -28.90
C ARG A 339 17.43 4.87 -28.15
N PRO A 340 16.76 5.99 -28.47
CA PRO A 340 15.49 6.32 -27.81
C PRO A 340 14.37 5.44 -28.36
N TYR A 341 13.78 4.66 -27.46
CA TYR A 341 12.47 4.05 -27.66
C TYR A 341 11.43 4.89 -26.95
N LEU A 342 10.43 5.30 -27.71
CA LEU A 342 9.40 6.25 -27.28
C LEU A 342 8.03 5.64 -27.53
N VAL A 343 7.08 5.87 -26.64
CA VAL A 343 5.67 5.65 -26.97
C VAL A 343 4.93 6.96 -26.94
N THR A 344 4.19 7.28 -28.00
CA THR A 344 3.35 8.48 -28.06
C THR A 344 1.87 8.10 -28.02
N LEU A 345 1.13 8.72 -27.11
CA LEU A 345 -0.33 8.69 -27.07
C LEU A 345 -0.88 9.89 -27.84
N GLY A 346 -1.83 9.65 -28.75
CA GLY A 346 -2.42 10.65 -29.64
C GLY A 346 -1.42 11.24 -30.65
N GLY A 347 -1.85 12.22 -31.43
CA GLY A 347 -0.97 12.91 -32.40
C GLY A 347 -0.37 11.97 -33.45
N ALA A 348 -1.16 11.00 -33.92
CA ALA A 348 -0.72 10.00 -34.89
C ALA A 348 -0.22 10.60 -36.22
N ASP A 349 -0.67 11.80 -36.57
CA ASP A 349 -0.20 12.57 -37.72
C ASP A 349 1.18 13.22 -37.52
N LEU A 350 1.67 13.29 -36.27
CA LEU A 350 2.94 13.93 -35.91
C LEU A 350 4.12 12.96 -35.87
N VAL A 351 3.87 11.66 -35.65
CA VAL A 351 4.92 10.63 -35.57
C VAL A 351 5.30 10.18 -36.98
N ASP A 352 6.60 10.22 -37.31
CA ASP A 352 7.10 9.68 -38.59
C ASP A 352 6.74 8.18 -38.74
N PRO A 353 5.88 7.81 -39.71
CA PRO A 353 5.43 6.44 -39.91
C PRO A 353 6.58 5.45 -40.17
N ALA A 354 7.70 5.90 -40.74
CA ALA A 354 8.85 5.04 -41.01
C ALA A 354 9.60 4.61 -39.74
N THR A 355 9.33 5.26 -38.60
CA THR A 355 9.99 4.97 -37.31
C THR A 355 9.12 4.16 -36.35
N VAL A 356 7.86 3.91 -36.71
CA VAL A 356 6.91 3.16 -35.90
C VAL A 356 7.29 1.68 -35.88
N ILE A 357 7.37 1.14 -34.68
CA ILE A 357 7.66 -0.27 -34.39
C ILE A 357 6.35 -1.02 -34.17
N GLU A 358 5.44 -0.46 -33.37
CA GLU A 358 4.17 -1.09 -33.00
C GLU A 358 3.08 -0.04 -32.79
N THR A 359 1.83 -0.41 -33.04
CA THR A 359 0.65 0.43 -32.76
C THR A 359 -0.35 -0.34 -31.90
N MET A 360 -0.77 0.26 -30.79
CA MET A 360 -1.64 -0.35 -29.80
C MET A 360 -2.84 0.54 -29.51
N GLU A 361 -3.94 -0.05 -29.06
CA GLU A 361 -5.10 0.67 -28.56
C GLU A 361 -5.24 0.45 -27.05
N TYR A 362 -5.27 1.55 -26.29
CA TYR A 362 -5.54 1.51 -24.86
C TYR A 362 -6.81 2.27 -24.52
N GLU A 363 -7.53 1.77 -23.53
CA GLU A 363 -8.72 2.43 -22.99
C GLU A 363 -8.44 2.95 -21.58
N HIS A 364 -8.82 4.19 -21.29
CA HIS A 364 -8.69 4.80 -19.96
C HIS A 364 -10.06 5.25 -19.43
N PRO A 365 -10.36 5.09 -18.13
CA PRO A 365 -11.62 5.55 -17.56
C PRO A 365 -11.69 7.08 -17.56
N LEU A 366 -12.87 7.62 -17.87
CA LEU A 366 -13.16 9.05 -17.80
C LEU A 366 -13.82 9.40 -16.48
N TYR A 367 -13.27 10.41 -15.79
CA TYR A 367 -13.77 10.87 -14.49
C TYR A 367 -14.63 12.11 -14.65
N THR A 368 -15.93 11.93 -14.46
CA THR A 368 -16.94 12.97 -14.36
C THR A 368 -17.56 12.92 -12.96
N PRO A 369 -18.29 13.95 -12.53
CA PRO A 369 -19.09 13.86 -11.31
C PRO A 369 -20.00 12.61 -11.28
N SER A 370 -20.63 12.29 -12.42
CA SER A 370 -21.48 11.11 -12.56
C SER A 370 -20.71 9.78 -12.45
N SER A 371 -19.54 9.65 -13.07
CA SER A 371 -18.78 8.40 -13.00
C SER A 371 -18.14 8.19 -11.62
N VAL A 372 -17.73 9.26 -10.94
CA VAL A 372 -17.25 9.20 -9.54
C VAL A 372 -18.38 8.86 -8.58
N ALA A 373 -19.60 9.36 -8.79
CA ALA A 373 -20.77 8.96 -8.01
C ALA A 373 -21.12 7.48 -8.22
N ALA A 374 -21.11 7.01 -9.47
CA ALA A 374 -21.33 5.60 -9.81
C ALA A 374 -20.25 4.69 -9.19
N GLN A 375 -18.98 5.10 -9.20
CA GLN A 375 -17.89 4.35 -8.58
C GLN A 375 -18.15 4.03 -7.09
N ARG A 376 -18.77 4.93 -6.33
CA ARG A 376 -19.09 4.71 -4.91
C ARG A 376 -20.17 3.65 -4.69
N ARG A 377 -20.99 3.39 -5.71
CA ARG A 377 -22.08 2.41 -5.70
C ARG A 377 -21.64 1.02 -6.17
N LEU A 378 -20.42 0.86 -6.70
CA LEU A 378 -19.93 -0.46 -7.16
C LEU A 378 -20.13 -1.62 -6.18
N PRO A 379 -19.94 -1.47 -4.85
CA PRO A 379 -20.18 -2.57 -3.91
C PRO A 379 -21.63 -3.08 -3.86
N GLU A 380 -22.60 -2.29 -4.35
CA GLU A 380 -24.01 -2.70 -4.41
C GLU A 380 -24.30 -3.68 -5.57
N LEU A 381 -23.36 -3.83 -6.51
CA LEU A 381 -23.53 -4.66 -7.70
C LEU A 381 -23.21 -6.13 -7.49
N ASP A 382 -22.41 -6.43 -6.47
CA ASP A 382 -21.91 -7.77 -6.17
C ASP A 382 -22.99 -8.65 -5.52
N THR A 383 -22.99 -9.93 -5.85
CA THR A 383 -23.80 -10.98 -5.22
C THR A 383 -22.90 -11.94 -4.44
N ASP A 384 -23.49 -12.99 -3.87
CA ASP A 384 -22.70 -14.03 -3.18
C ASP A 384 -21.95 -14.94 -4.15
N ARG A 385 -22.20 -14.82 -5.46
CA ARG A 385 -21.59 -15.63 -6.53
C ARG A 385 -20.95 -14.81 -7.63
N LEU A 386 -21.21 -13.50 -7.70
CA LEU A 386 -20.68 -12.62 -8.73
C LEU A 386 -20.05 -11.39 -8.08
N ALA A 387 -18.80 -11.11 -8.42
CA ALA A 387 -18.12 -9.89 -7.99
C ALA A 387 -17.46 -9.18 -9.18
N PHE A 388 -17.47 -7.85 -9.16
CA PHE A 388 -16.81 -7.04 -10.18
C PHE A 388 -15.41 -6.60 -9.73
N ALA A 389 -14.48 -6.54 -10.66
CA ALA A 389 -13.13 -6.04 -10.42
C ALA A 389 -12.61 -5.25 -11.62
N GLY A 390 -11.73 -4.28 -11.37
CA GLY A 390 -11.12 -3.47 -12.41
C GLY A 390 -10.62 -2.15 -11.86
N ALA A 391 -9.70 -1.50 -12.59
CA ALA A 391 -9.09 -0.24 -12.17
C ALA A 391 -10.10 0.91 -11.96
N TYR A 392 -11.29 0.79 -12.56
CA TYR A 392 -12.42 1.70 -12.35
C TYR A 392 -13.02 1.70 -10.94
N HIS A 393 -12.54 0.83 -10.03
CA HIS A 393 -12.86 0.90 -8.60
C HIS A 393 -12.04 1.96 -7.84
N GLY A 394 -11.10 2.63 -8.51
CA GLY A 394 -10.30 3.72 -7.96
C GLY A 394 -9.91 4.73 -9.03
N TRP A 395 -8.67 5.22 -9.03
CA TRP A 395 -8.20 6.26 -9.96
C TRP A 395 -7.78 5.76 -11.34
N GLY A 396 -7.99 4.47 -11.64
CA GLY A 396 -7.72 3.89 -12.95
C GLY A 396 -6.29 3.37 -13.09
N PHE A 397 -5.55 3.26 -11.99
CA PHE A 397 -4.17 2.79 -11.99
C PHE A 397 -4.08 1.28 -11.71
N HIS A 398 -2.89 0.72 -11.95
CA HIS A 398 -2.63 -0.71 -11.74
C HIS A 398 -2.87 -1.16 -10.30
N GLU A 399 -2.60 -0.33 -9.30
CA GLU A 399 -2.93 -0.62 -7.90
C GLU A 399 -4.43 -0.72 -7.69
N ASP A 400 -5.23 0.18 -8.29
CA ASP A 400 -6.69 0.14 -8.14
C ASP A 400 -7.25 -1.16 -8.72
N GLY A 401 -6.68 -1.61 -9.85
CA GLY A 401 -6.96 -2.91 -10.42
C GLY A 401 -6.59 -4.06 -9.48
N ALA A 402 -5.34 -4.11 -8.98
CA ALA A 402 -4.90 -5.15 -8.06
C ALA A 402 -5.75 -5.20 -6.78
N ALA A 403 -5.98 -4.04 -6.14
CA ALA A 403 -6.80 -3.92 -4.94
C ALA A 403 -8.26 -4.32 -5.20
N SER A 404 -8.84 -3.98 -6.35
CA SER A 404 -10.18 -4.44 -6.72
C SER A 404 -10.26 -5.96 -6.89
N GLY A 405 -9.26 -6.59 -7.51
CA GLY A 405 -9.19 -8.05 -7.65
C GLY A 405 -9.11 -8.77 -6.31
N ALA A 406 -8.28 -8.26 -5.39
CA ALA A 406 -8.19 -8.77 -4.03
C ALA A 406 -9.54 -8.65 -3.28
N ARG A 407 -10.21 -7.50 -3.36
CA ARG A 407 -11.52 -7.28 -2.74
C ARG A 407 -12.61 -8.18 -3.34
N ALA A 408 -12.60 -8.40 -4.66
CA ALA A 408 -13.55 -9.29 -5.31
C ALA A 408 -13.37 -10.75 -4.86
N ALA A 409 -12.12 -11.21 -4.70
CA ALA A 409 -11.83 -12.52 -4.12
C ALA A 409 -12.39 -12.62 -2.68
N GLU A 410 -12.13 -11.61 -1.85
CA GLU A 410 -12.63 -11.56 -0.47
C GLU A 410 -14.17 -11.52 -0.40
N ARG A 411 -14.84 -10.76 -1.28
CA ARG A 411 -16.31 -10.68 -1.37
C ARG A 411 -16.97 -12.03 -1.63
N LEU A 412 -16.29 -12.91 -2.37
CA LEU A 412 -16.73 -14.28 -2.68
C LEU A 412 -16.28 -15.31 -1.61
N GLY A 413 -15.65 -14.84 -0.53
CA GLY A 413 -15.22 -15.66 0.60
C GLY A 413 -13.82 -16.26 0.46
N PHE A 414 -13.00 -15.77 -0.48
CA PHE A 414 -11.62 -16.21 -0.66
C PHE A 414 -10.66 -15.17 -0.10
N ALA A 415 -10.25 -15.36 1.16
CA ALA A 415 -9.32 -14.46 1.80
C ALA A 415 -7.93 -14.57 1.17
N TRP A 416 -7.39 -13.46 0.66
CA TRP A 416 -5.95 -13.34 0.41
C TRP A 416 -5.27 -12.94 1.72
N SER A 417 -5.31 -13.84 2.71
CA SER A 417 -4.65 -13.62 3.99
C SER A 417 -3.18 -13.29 3.76
N ALA A 418 -2.72 -12.21 4.38
CA ALA A 418 -1.31 -11.85 4.35
C ALA A 418 -0.50 -13.07 4.75
N THR A 419 0.36 -13.56 3.85
CA THR A 419 1.60 -14.16 4.33
C THR A 419 2.25 -13.02 5.10
N PRO A 420 2.45 -13.09 6.43
CA PRO A 420 3.00 -11.98 7.18
C PRO A 420 4.22 -11.51 6.42
N ALA A 421 4.22 -10.24 5.98
CA ALA A 421 5.34 -9.66 5.26
C ALA A 421 6.58 -10.07 6.04
N ALA A 422 7.60 -10.61 5.36
CA ALA A 422 8.81 -11.08 6.01
C ALA A 422 9.40 -9.91 6.80
N VAL A 423 9.03 -9.80 8.08
CA VAL A 423 9.51 -8.75 8.95
C VAL A 423 11.00 -8.95 9.00
N GLU A 424 11.77 -8.00 8.47
CA GLU A 424 13.23 -8.07 8.54
C GLU A 424 13.62 -8.16 10.02
N ALA A 425 14.26 -9.27 10.38
CA ALA A 425 14.80 -9.47 11.71
C ALA A 425 15.87 -8.40 12.02
N GLY A 426 15.94 -7.94 13.27
CA GLY A 426 16.96 -6.98 13.71
C GLY A 426 16.60 -5.51 13.47
N ARG A 427 15.32 -5.19 13.22
CA ARG A 427 14.83 -3.80 13.15
C ARG A 427 14.82 -3.15 14.54
N VAL A 428 15.23 -1.88 14.58
CA VAL A 428 15.22 -1.06 15.80
C VAL A 428 14.04 -0.09 15.73
N TYR A 429 13.32 0.03 16.83
CA TYR A 429 12.18 0.91 16.99
C TYR A 429 12.51 2.03 17.97
N GLU A 430 12.06 3.24 17.67
CA GLU A 430 11.90 4.30 18.66
C GLU A 430 10.57 4.08 19.37
N THR A 431 10.57 4.04 20.70
CA THR A 431 9.38 3.69 21.49
C THR A 431 8.97 4.81 22.43
N SER A 432 7.68 5.06 22.61
CA SER A 432 7.12 5.88 23.67
C SER A 432 6.34 5.00 24.64
N VAL A 433 6.79 4.96 25.90
CA VAL A 433 6.13 4.21 26.98
C VAL A 433 5.33 5.18 27.84
N ARG A 434 4.02 5.00 27.88
CA ARG A 434 3.08 5.79 28.67
C ARG A 434 2.46 4.95 29.77
N HIS A 435 2.53 5.47 30.99
CA HIS A 435 1.80 4.91 32.13
C HIS A 435 0.76 5.91 32.60
N VAL A 436 -0.46 5.44 32.82
CA VAL A 436 -1.56 6.23 33.38
C VAL A 436 -2.18 5.43 34.52
N ARG A 437 -2.18 6.01 35.72
CA ARG A 437 -2.89 5.51 36.90
C ARG A 437 -4.03 6.47 37.22
N ARG A 438 -5.25 5.95 37.38
CA ARG A 438 -6.46 6.73 37.66
C ARG A 438 -6.91 6.70 39.12
N GLY A 439 -6.34 5.84 39.95
CA GLY A 439 -6.59 5.82 41.40
C GLY A 439 -5.60 4.93 42.17
N PRO A 440 -5.48 5.07 43.50
CA PRO A 440 -6.06 6.11 44.38
C PRO A 440 -5.32 7.46 44.34
N VAL A 441 -4.22 7.56 43.59
CA VAL A 441 -3.56 8.83 43.24
C VAL A 441 -3.40 8.87 41.73
N GLU A 442 -3.93 9.91 41.10
CA GLU A 442 -3.73 10.14 39.67
C GLU A 442 -2.26 10.44 39.37
N HIS A 443 -1.68 9.67 38.46
CA HIS A 443 -0.31 9.87 38.02
C HIS A 443 -0.15 9.36 36.60
N ALA A 444 0.42 10.19 35.73
CA ALA A 444 0.75 9.83 34.37
C ALA A 444 2.16 10.27 34.02
N PHE A 445 2.87 9.45 33.25
CA PHE A 445 4.17 9.83 32.71
C PHE A 445 4.45 9.12 31.38
N ASP A 446 5.23 9.80 30.54
CA ASP A 446 5.64 9.37 29.21
C ASP A 446 7.17 9.34 29.13
N ASN A 447 7.74 8.28 28.55
CA ASN A 447 9.18 8.22 28.32
C ASN A 447 9.52 7.65 26.94
N ALA A 448 10.47 8.31 26.26
CA ALA A 448 11.07 7.77 25.05
C ALA A 448 12.14 6.72 25.40
N SER A 449 12.12 5.62 24.66
CA SER A 449 13.09 4.52 24.74
C SER A 449 13.32 3.94 23.34
N HIS A 450 14.01 2.81 23.25
CA HIS A 450 14.12 2.01 22.03
C HIS A 450 13.71 0.57 22.34
N ALA A 451 13.42 -0.20 21.29
CA ALA A 451 13.26 -1.65 21.37
C ALA A 451 13.75 -2.28 20.06
N TRP A 452 14.06 -3.56 20.10
CA TRP A 452 14.47 -4.34 18.93
C TRP A 452 13.42 -5.37 18.64
N LEU A 453 13.09 -5.52 17.37
CA LEU A 453 12.29 -6.62 16.87
C LEU A 453 13.24 -7.64 16.24
N VAL A 454 13.32 -8.82 16.84
CA VAL A 454 14.22 -9.90 16.41
C VAL A 454 13.45 -11.16 16.11
N ASP A 455 14.00 -11.96 15.19
CA ASP A 455 13.55 -13.32 14.94
C ASP A 455 14.33 -14.26 15.85
N LEU A 456 13.64 -15.15 16.57
CA LEU A 456 14.31 -16.08 17.47
C LEU A 456 15.09 -17.17 16.73
N ASP A 457 14.81 -17.40 15.44
CA ASP A 457 15.59 -18.31 14.58
C ASP A 457 16.79 -17.60 13.91
N ASP A 458 16.78 -16.27 13.85
CA ASP A 458 17.82 -15.44 13.22
C ASP A 458 18.15 -14.21 14.09
N LEU A 459 18.77 -14.46 15.24
CA LEU A 459 19.17 -13.42 16.17
C LEU A 459 20.39 -12.65 15.63
N PRO A 460 20.46 -11.32 15.85
CA PRO A 460 21.64 -10.55 15.47
C PRO A 460 22.88 -11.04 16.24
N PRO A 461 24.07 -11.02 15.62
CA PRO A 461 25.29 -11.51 16.25
C PRO A 461 25.60 -10.71 17.53
N ALA A 462 25.90 -11.42 18.60
CA ALA A 462 26.13 -10.85 19.92
C ALA A 462 27.32 -9.87 19.91
N ARG A 463 27.09 -8.67 20.47
CA ARG A 463 28.11 -7.64 20.70
C ARG A 463 27.97 -7.10 22.12
N TRP A 464 29.03 -6.51 22.67
CA TRP A 464 28.97 -5.88 24.00
C TRP A 464 27.92 -4.75 24.10
N THR A 465 27.54 -4.15 22.96
CA THR A 465 26.49 -3.13 22.84
C THR A 465 25.08 -3.69 22.69
N ALA A 466 24.93 -4.97 22.33
CA ALA A 466 23.65 -5.64 22.11
C ALA A 466 23.84 -7.17 22.02
N SER A 467 23.32 -7.92 22.98
CA SER A 467 23.16 -9.38 22.93
C SER A 467 21.76 -9.79 23.41
N PHE A 468 21.21 -10.85 22.82
CA PHE A 468 19.96 -11.48 23.28
C PHE A 468 20.32 -12.82 23.88
N GLU A 469 20.02 -13.00 25.18
CA GLU A 469 20.48 -14.15 25.94
C GLU A 469 19.30 -14.78 26.67
N ALA A 470 19.23 -16.12 26.67
CA ALA A 470 18.11 -16.84 27.28
C ALA A 470 17.90 -16.52 28.77
N ARG A 471 18.99 -16.26 29.51
CA ARG A 471 18.92 -15.84 30.92
C ARG A 471 18.12 -14.55 31.17
N ASP A 472 17.88 -13.73 30.15
CA ASP A 472 17.14 -12.47 30.27
C ASP A 472 15.64 -12.61 30.01
N HIS A 473 15.19 -13.77 29.56
CA HIS A 473 13.83 -14.04 29.10
C HIS A 473 13.29 -15.33 29.71
N LEU A 474 12.06 -15.72 29.34
CA LEU A 474 11.39 -16.89 29.89
C LEU A 474 12.17 -18.19 29.59
N GLY A 475 11.95 -19.20 30.44
CA GLY A 475 12.56 -20.52 30.33
C GLY A 475 13.96 -20.66 30.96
N SER A 476 14.73 -21.63 30.49
CA SER A 476 16.04 -22.00 31.03
C SER A 476 17.18 -21.16 30.43
N PRO A 477 18.18 -20.72 31.23
CA PRO A 477 19.36 -20.05 30.70
C PRO A 477 20.23 -20.95 29.82
N ASP A 478 20.08 -22.27 29.93
CA ASP A 478 20.86 -23.28 29.19
C ASP A 478 20.25 -23.64 27.81
N HIS A 479 19.08 -23.09 27.49
CA HIS A 479 18.38 -23.32 26.24
C HIS A 479 18.48 -22.10 25.31
N SER A 480 18.14 -22.26 24.04
CA SER A 480 17.93 -21.12 23.15
C SER A 480 16.63 -20.39 23.51
N LEU A 481 16.55 -19.08 23.20
CA LEU A 481 15.31 -18.30 23.35
C LEU A 481 14.14 -18.97 22.62
N ARG A 482 14.39 -19.41 21.38
CA ARG A 482 13.42 -20.15 20.57
C ARG A 482 12.85 -21.36 21.32
N ARG A 483 13.75 -22.23 21.79
CA ARG A 483 13.35 -23.46 22.51
C ARG A 483 12.58 -23.16 23.78
N ASN A 484 12.97 -22.14 24.54
CA ASN A 484 12.26 -21.75 25.75
C ASN A 484 10.81 -21.32 25.47
N VAL A 485 10.59 -20.55 24.39
CA VAL A 485 9.23 -20.15 24.00
C VAL A 485 8.43 -21.36 23.52
N ASP A 486 9.01 -22.25 22.72
CA ASP A 486 8.35 -23.49 22.30
C ASP A 486 7.97 -24.38 23.51
N ASP A 487 8.92 -24.60 24.44
CA ASP A 487 8.71 -25.39 25.66
C ASP A 487 7.58 -24.77 26.51
N PHE A 488 7.57 -23.45 26.67
CA PHE A 488 6.50 -22.74 27.38
C PHE A 488 5.15 -22.88 26.68
N LEU A 489 5.08 -22.66 25.36
CA LEU A 489 3.84 -22.81 24.59
C LEU A 489 3.29 -24.24 24.63
N ALA A 490 4.17 -25.24 24.66
CA ALA A 490 3.78 -26.64 24.81
C ALA A 490 3.04 -26.89 26.15
N THR A 491 3.45 -26.25 27.25
CA THR A 491 2.71 -26.32 28.53
C THR A 491 1.29 -25.73 28.44
N GLN A 492 1.06 -24.86 27.46
CA GLN A 492 -0.24 -24.22 27.19
C GLN A 492 -1.04 -24.95 26.09
N GLY A 493 -0.56 -26.12 25.64
CA GLY A 493 -1.20 -26.89 24.57
C GLY A 493 -1.10 -26.26 23.19
N ILE A 494 -0.11 -25.39 22.95
CA ILE A 494 0.10 -24.71 21.67
C ILE A 494 1.37 -25.26 21.02
N ALA A 495 1.23 -25.78 19.80
CA ALA A 495 2.35 -26.22 18.97
C ALA A 495 2.44 -25.36 17.70
N LEU A 496 3.62 -24.76 17.47
CA LEU A 496 3.83 -23.88 16.30
C LEU A 496 4.23 -24.64 15.03
N HIS A 497 4.55 -25.93 15.15
CA HIS A 497 4.92 -26.81 14.02
C HIS A 497 6.05 -26.26 13.12
N GLY A 498 7.02 -25.55 13.69
CA GLY A 498 8.12 -24.95 12.95
C GLY A 498 7.83 -23.53 12.42
N GLY A 499 6.72 -22.92 12.82
CA GLY A 499 6.42 -21.53 12.53
C GLY A 499 7.34 -20.52 13.22
N ARG A 500 7.20 -19.25 12.84
CA ARG A 500 8.13 -18.16 13.17
C ARG A 500 7.79 -17.46 14.49
N ILE A 501 8.81 -17.11 15.29
CA ILE A 501 8.63 -16.33 16.53
C ILE A 501 9.39 -14.99 16.44
N LEU A 502 8.64 -13.89 16.47
CA LEU A 502 9.20 -12.53 16.53
C LEU A 502 9.13 -12.00 17.95
N MET A 503 10.21 -11.42 18.46
CA MET A 503 10.30 -10.85 19.81
C MET A 503 10.60 -9.35 19.74
N LEU A 504 9.76 -8.52 20.39
CA LEU A 504 10.05 -7.12 20.69
C LEU A 504 10.60 -7.01 22.12
N ALA A 505 11.88 -6.69 22.24
CA ALA A 505 12.56 -6.53 23.52
C ALA A 505 13.78 -5.61 23.40
N ASN A 506 14.34 -5.18 24.53
CA ASN A 506 15.67 -4.59 24.57
C ASN A 506 16.73 -5.69 24.66
N PRO A 507 17.86 -5.53 23.95
CA PRO A 507 19.02 -6.38 24.14
C PRO A 507 19.72 -6.08 25.46
N ARG A 508 20.50 -7.04 25.94
CA ARG A 508 21.54 -6.79 26.93
C ARG A 508 22.61 -5.90 26.32
N ALA A 509 22.99 -4.87 27.05
CA ALA A 509 24.05 -3.95 26.65
C ALA A 509 24.88 -3.58 27.87
N LEU A 510 26.21 -3.52 27.72
CA LEU A 510 27.12 -3.18 28.83
C LEU A 510 26.91 -4.08 30.07
N GLY A 511 26.55 -5.35 29.86
CA GLY A 511 26.30 -6.31 30.93
C GLY A 511 24.96 -6.15 31.66
N HIS A 512 24.07 -5.25 31.24
CA HIS A 512 22.75 -5.07 31.84
C HIS A 512 21.63 -5.28 30.81
N CYS A 513 20.62 -6.07 31.19
CA CYS A 513 19.34 -6.16 30.49
C CYS A 513 18.20 -5.84 31.47
N PHE A 514 17.16 -5.16 31.01
CA PHE A 514 15.90 -4.99 31.73
C PHE A 514 14.78 -4.70 30.74
N ASN A 515 13.79 -5.59 30.71
CA ASN A 515 12.60 -5.49 29.88
C ASN A 515 11.36 -5.52 30.78
N PRO A 516 10.68 -4.39 31.04
CA PRO A 516 9.43 -4.40 31.80
C PRO A 516 8.37 -5.30 31.15
N ILE A 517 8.39 -5.32 29.82
CA ILE A 517 7.59 -6.21 28.98
C ILE A 517 8.43 -6.65 27.77
N SER A 518 8.38 -7.94 27.45
CA SER A 518 8.83 -8.50 26.17
C SER A 518 7.60 -9.10 25.47
N VAL A 519 7.45 -8.84 24.18
CA VAL A 519 6.28 -9.29 23.40
C VAL A 519 6.72 -10.26 22.32
N TYR A 520 6.09 -11.44 22.28
CA TYR A 520 6.39 -12.48 21.30
C TYR A 520 5.17 -12.71 20.40
N TRP A 521 5.31 -12.51 19.09
CA TRP A 521 4.32 -12.91 18.10
C TRP A 521 4.69 -14.29 17.56
N CYS A 522 3.85 -15.28 17.88
CA CYS A 522 4.10 -16.68 17.56
C CYS A 522 3.22 -17.07 16.38
N HIS A 523 3.85 -17.44 15.27
CA HIS A 523 3.18 -17.88 14.05
C HIS A 523 3.33 -19.39 13.89
N ASP A 524 2.35 -20.01 13.24
CA ASP A 524 2.44 -21.42 12.82
C ASP A 524 3.19 -21.58 11.49
N ALA A 525 3.33 -22.82 11.03
CA ALA A 525 4.00 -23.16 9.77
C ALA A 525 3.34 -22.55 8.52
N SER A 526 2.06 -22.17 8.60
CA SER A 526 1.35 -21.48 7.50
C SER A 526 1.60 -19.96 7.50
N GLY A 527 2.22 -19.44 8.57
CA GLY A 527 2.40 -18.01 8.80
C GLY A 527 1.23 -17.36 9.53
N ALA A 528 0.18 -18.10 9.90
CA ALA A 528 -0.91 -17.53 10.69
C ALA A 528 -0.46 -17.29 12.14
N GLN A 529 -0.90 -16.19 12.75
CA GLN A 529 -0.59 -15.90 14.16
C GLN A 529 -1.35 -16.85 15.08
N ALA A 530 -0.63 -17.78 15.71
CA ALA A 530 -1.21 -18.75 16.64
C ALA A 530 -1.55 -18.11 18.00
N CYS A 531 -0.66 -17.24 18.50
CA CYS A 531 -0.85 -16.50 19.75
C CYS A 531 0.16 -15.34 19.90
N VAL A 532 -0.04 -14.52 20.92
CA VAL A 532 0.94 -13.55 21.42
C VAL A 532 1.29 -13.89 22.85
N VAL A 533 2.58 -13.86 23.19
CA VAL A 533 3.07 -14.01 24.58
C VAL A 533 3.52 -12.66 25.09
N LEU A 534 3.03 -12.25 26.26
CA LEU A 534 3.47 -11.07 26.99
C LEU A 534 4.27 -11.51 28.21
N GLU A 535 5.59 -11.43 28.13
CA GLU A 535 6.47 -11.68 29.27
C GLU A 535 6.65 -10.38 30.05
N VAL A 536 6.22 -10.37 31.31
CA VAL A 536 6.28 -9.21 32.19
C VAL A 536 7.35 -9.46 33.25
N HIS A 537 8.23 -8.48 33.44
CA HIS A 537 9.24 -8.50 34.49
C HIS A 537 8.96 -7.40 35.50
N ASN A 538 9.16 -7.69 36.78
CA ASN A 538 9.14 -6.66 37.83
C ASN A 538 10.57 -6.24 38.22
N THR A 539 10.70 -5.14 38.96
CA THR A 539 12.02 -4.66 39.43
C THR A 539 12.61 -5.50 40.57
N TYR A 540 11.91 -6.55 41.01
CA TYR A 540 12.32 -7.45 42.09
C TYR A 540 12.88 -8.79 41.58
N GLY A 541 12.92 -8.98 40.26
CA GLY A 541 13.49 -10.16 39.61
C GLY A 541 12.48 -11.27 39.30
N ASP A 542 11.19 -11.09 39.59
CA ASP A 542 10.17 -12.05 39.19
C ASP A 542 9.80 -11.86 37.72
N ARG A 543 9.30 -12.94 37.09
CA ARG A 543 8.84 -12.99 35.71
C ARG A 543 7.51 -13.73 35.61
N HIS A 544 6.68 -13.34 34.66
CA HIS A 544 5.44 -14.05 34.34
C HIS A 544 5.10 -13.87 32.86
N ALA A 545 4.63 -14.93 32.21
CA ALA A 545 4.26 -14.90 30.80
C ALA A 545 2.75 -15.13 30.62
N TYR A 546 2.08 -14.17 29.97
CA TYR A 546 0.67 -14.27 29.59
C TYR A 546 0.55 -14.69 28.14
N VAL A 547 -0.18 -15.78 27.86
CA VAL A 547 -0.56 -16.14 26.49
C VAL A 547 -1.92 -15.54 26.18
N VAL A 548 -1.99 -14.79 25.09
CA VAL A 548 -3.24 -14.21 24.60
C VAL A 548 -3.47 -14.59 23.14
N ARG A 549 -4.74 -14.67 22.73
CA ARG A 549 -5.16 -14.86 21.35
C ARG A 549 -5.95 -13.63 20.91
N PRO A 550 -5.28 -12.62 20.33
CA PRO A 550 -5.94 -11.41 19.88
C PRO A 550 -6.97 -11.70 18.80
N ASP A 551 -8.10 -11.00 18.82
CA ASP A 551 -9.09 -11.02 17.74
C ASP A 551 -8.59 -10.32 16.47
N ALA A 552 -9.44 -10.20 15.44
CA ALA A 552 -9.09 -9.53 14.18
C ALA A 552 -8.70 -8.05 14.35
N HIS A 553 -9.05 -7.42 15.48
CA HIS A 553 -8.72 -6.04 15.82
C HIS A 553 -7.51 -5.95 16.78
N GLY A 554 -6.92 -7.09 17.16
CA GLY A 554 -5.77 -7.15 18.05
C GLY A 554 -6.13 -7.09 19.53
N HIS A 555 -7.39 -7.33 19.93
CA HIS A 555 -7.85 -7.28 21.32
C HIS A 555 -7.92 -8.65 21.98
N ALA A 556 -7.52 -8.74 23.26
CA ALA A 556 -7.64 -9.95 24.07
C ALA A 556 -7.83 -9.61 25.56
N GLY A 557 -8.38 -10.53 26.33
CA GLY A 557 -8.48 -10.45 27.79
C GLY A 557 -7.70 -11.57 28.47
N VAL A 558 -7.06 -11.28 29.62
CA VAL A 558 -6.40 -12.30 30.46
C VAL A 558 -6.45 -11.91 31.94
N ASP A 559 -6.66 -12.88 32.83
CA ASP A 559 -6.67 -12.60 34.26
C ASP A 559 -5.28 -12.23 34.80
N LYS A 560 -5.23 -11.27 35.73
CA LYS A 560 -3.97 -10.81 36.29
C LYS A 560 -3.42 -11.83 37.28
N ALA A 561 -2.26 -12.41 36.96
CA ALA A 561 -1.59 -13.39 37.81
C ALA A 561 -0.30 -12.89 38.53
N MET A 562 0.28 -11.75 38.12
CA MET A 562 1.59 -11.30 38.60
C MET A 562 1.53 -10.03 39.45
N TYR A 563 2.31 -10.02 40.52
CA TYR A 563 2.57 -8.84 41.34
C TYR A 563 3.64 -7.95 40.68
N VAL A 564 3.18 -7.03 39.84
CA VAL A 564 4.04 -6.16 39.01
C VAL A 564 4.48 -4.87 39.70
N SER A 565 3.78 -4.43 40.75
CA SER A 565 4.04 -3.14 41.42
C SER A 565 3.66 -3.21 42.90
N PRO A 566 4.42 -2.54 43.81
CA PRO A 566 4.10 -2.48 45.23
C PRO A 566 2.72 -1.88 45.56
N PHE A 567 2.08 -1.28 44.56
CA PHE A 567 0.87 -0.47 44.69
C PHE A 567 -0.37 -1.14 44.08
N ASN A 568 -0.23 -2.31 43.46
CA ASN A 568 -1.35 -3.08 42.89
C ASN A 568 -1.25 -4.54 43.36
N ASP A 569 -2.21 -5.02 44.13
CA ASP A 569 -2.45 -6.45 44.43
C ASP A 569 -2.80 -7.24 43.15
N THR A 570 -2.96 -8.57 43.23
CA THR A 570 -3.20 -9.43 42.05
C THR A 570 -4.65 -9.44 41.57
N SER A 571 -5.57 -8.71 42.20
CA SER A 571 -6.97 -8.61 41.76
C SER A 571 -7.13 -7.81 40.44
N GLY A 572 -8.08 -8.25 39.61
CA GLY A 572 -8.47 -7.65 38.32
C GLY A 572 -8.16 -8.52 37.10
N HIS A 573 -8.58 -8.06 35.93
CA HIS A 573 -8.23 -8.66 34.64
C HIS A 573 -7.54 -7.62 33.75
N TYR A 574 -6.69 -8.09 32.85
CA TYR A 574 -6.03 -7.27 31.84
C TYR A 574 -6.82 -7.31 30.54
N GLU A 575 -7.15 -6.13 30.02
CA GLU A 575 -7.50 -5.94 28.62
C GLU A 575 -6.23 -5.57 27.85
N VAL A 576 -5.92 -6.36 26.84
CA VAL A 576 -4.75 -6.24 26.00
C VAL A 576 -5.18 -5.79 24.61
N SER A 577 -4.44 -4.83 24.05
CA SER A 577 -4.47 -4.52 22.62
C SER A 577 -3.05 -4.63 22.08
N VAL A 578 -2.86 -5.41 21.03
CA VAL A 578 -1.57 -5.64 20.38
C VAL A 578 -1.73 -5.63 18.87
N THR A 579 -0.99 -4.76 18.19
CA THR A 579 -0.94 -4.75 16.73
C THR A 579 0.05 -5.80 16.22
N PRO A 580 -0.15 -6.35 15.01
CA PRO A 580 0.86 -7.15 14.34
C PRO A 580 2.19 -6.38 14.15
N PRO A 581 3.33 -7.09 14.05
CA PRO A 581 4.62 -6.45 13.83
C PRO A 581 4.70 -5.83 12.43
N GLY A 582 5.13 -4.56 12.35
CA GLY A 582 5.26 -3.79 11.10
C GLY A 582 5.99 -2.47 11.33
N ASP A 583 5.81 -1.46 10.48
CA ASP A 583 6.48 -0.15 10.64
C ASP A 583 6.05 0.60 11.91
N ARG A 584 4.87 0.27 12.43
CA ARG A 584 4.35 0.77 13.71
C ARG A 584 3.85 -0.41 14.53
N ILE A 585 4.19 -0.40 15.81
CA ILE A 585 3.68 -1.36 16.79
C ILE A 585 3.03 -0.59 17.93
N ALA A 586 1.85 -1.02 18.37
CA ALA A 586 1.21 -0.53 19.57
C ALA A 586 0.84 -1.72 20.47
N VAL A 587 1.22 -1.62 21.73
CA VAL A 587 0.88 -2.59 22.78
C VAL A 587 0.27 -1.80 23.93
N SER A 588 -0.94 -2.14 24.36
CA SER A 588 -1.59 -1.55 25.51
C SER A 588 -2.09 -2.64 26.44
N VAL A 589 -1.82 -2.49 27.72
CA VAL A 589 -2.30 -3.37 28.80
C VAL A 589 -3.03 -2.50 29.81
N THR A 590 -4.35 -2.69 29.90
CA THR A 590 -5.23 -1.99 30.83
C THR A 590 -5.67 -2.94 31.91
N LEU A 591 -5.38 -2.60 33.17
CA LEU A 591 -5.90 -3.30 34.34
C LEU A 591 -7.29 -2.78 34.68
N GLN A 592 -8.29 -3.63 34.52
CA GLN A 592 -9.68 -3.36 34.91
C GLN A 592 -9.94 -3.84 36.34
N ARG A 593 -10.63 -3.03 37.14
CA ARG A 593 -11.13 -3.37 38.48
C ARG A 593 -12.53 -2.82 38.65
N ASP A 594 -13.47 -3.67 39.06
CA ASP A 594 -14.86 -3.30 39.29
C ASP A 594 -15.51 -2.56 38.09
N GLY A 595 -15.07 -2.89 36.87
CA GLY A 595 -15.55 -2.27 35.62
C GLY A 595 -14.86 -0.95 35.23
N GLU A 596 -13.86 -0.49 36.00
CA GLU A 596 -13.11 0.74 35.70
C GLU A 596 -11.61 0.53 35.47
N PRO A 597 -10.98 1.30 34.57
CA PRO A 597 -9.56 1.18 34.26
C PRO A 597 -8.69 1.79 35.37
N ALA A 598 -8.21 0.93 36.26
CA ALA A 598 -7.35 1.32 37.38
C ALA A 598 -5.96 1.78 36.92
N PHE A 599 -5.42 1.16 35.88
CA PHE A 599 -4.08 1.43 35.35
C PHE A 599 -3.94 1.03 33.89
N THR A 600 -3.30 1.86 33.07
CA THR A 600 -2.96 1.55 31.68
C THR A 600 -1.47 1.74 31.46
N ALA A 601 -0.82 0.72 30.92
CA ALA A 601 0.53 0.79 30.39
C ALA A 601 0.46 0.63 28.86
N SER A 602 1.04 1.56 28.12
CA SER A 602 1.07 1.48 26.66
C SER A 602 2.46 1.75 26.12
N VAL A 603 2.83 1.01 25.08
CA VAL A 603 4.06 1.16 24.31
C VAL A 603 3.66 1.39 22.87
N THR A 604 4.02 2.55 22.32
CA THR A 604 3.96 2.78 20.87
C THR A 604 5.37 2.78 20.32
N ALA A 605 5.58 2.17 19.17
CA ALA A 605 6.88 1.94 18.58
C ALA A 605 6.84 2.25 17.08
N ARG A 606 7.86 2.94 16.57
CA ARG A 606 8.02 3.25 15.15
C ARG A 606 9.37 2.75 14.64
N ALA A 607 9.36 2.01 13.55
CA ALA A 607 10.57 1.47 12.95
C ALA A 607 11.51 2.59 12.49
N LEU A 608 12.80 2.43 12.79
CA LEU A 608 13.85 3.31 12.27
C LEU A 608 14.24 2.89 10.85
N PRO A 609 14.64 3.84 9.98
CA PRO A 609 15.14 3.53 8.65
C PRO A 609 16.35 2.58 8.69
N ALA A 610 16.44 1.66 7.73
CA ALA A 610 17.54 0.71 7.59
C ALA A 610 18.91 1.43 7.60
N GLY A 611 19.90 0.85 8.31
CA GLY A 611 21.26 1.39 8.41
C GLY A 611 21.52 2.39 9.55
N ARG A 612 20.48 2.94 10.22
CA ARG A 612 20.67 3.76 11.42
C ARG A 612 20.78 2.88 12.67
N ARG A 613 21.98 2.78 13.23
CA ARG A 613 22.24 2.15 14.54
C ARG A 613 22.35 3.23 15.62
N PRO A 614 21.28 3.59 16.34
CA PRO A 614 21.44 4.49 17.47
C PRO A 614 22.22 3.74 18.56
N TRP A 615 23.49 4.08 18.75
CA TRP A 615 24.24 3.71 19.97
C TRP A 615 23.46 4.08 21.25
N ARG A 616 22.52 5.04 21.14
CA ARG A 616 21.56 5.42 22.17
C ARG A 616 20.60 4.29 22.58
N ALA A 617 20.31 3.32 21.70
CA ALA A 617 19.51 2.14 22.04
C ALA A 617 20.25 1.21 23.03
N ALA A 618 21.58 1.18 23.01
CA ALA A 618 22.36 0.38 23.95
C ALA A 618 22.25 0.89 25.41
N LEU A 619 21.83 2.13 25.63
CA LEU A 619 21.61 2.69 26.97
C LEU A 619 20.14 2.62 27.43
N ALA A 620 19.24 2.13 26.59
CA ALA A 620 17.80 2.09 26.87
C ALA A 620 17.45 1.28 28.12
N PRO A 621 17.96 0.04 28.34
CA PRO A 621 17.67 -0.74 29.55
C PRO A 621 18.05 -0.01 30.84
N ILE A 622 19.25 0.57 30.88
CA ILE A 622 19.80 1.29 32.04
C ILE A 622 18.91 2.48 32.39
N ARG A 623 18.52 3.26 31.38
CA ARG A 623 17.65 4.44 31.55
C ARG A 623 16.27 4.04 32.06
N THR A 624 15.67 2.99 31.49
CA THR A 624 14.37 2.47 31.90
C THR A 624 14.37 2.00 33.35
N SER A 625 15.39 1.25 33.78
CA SER A 625 15.53 0.81 35.17
C SER A 625 15.68 1.98 36.14
N LEU A 626 16.50 2.99 35.81
CA LEU A 626 16.68 4.18 36.64
C LEU A 626 15.35 4.94 36.80
N LEU A 627 14.62 5.12 35.69
CA LEU A 627 13.38 5.89 35.66
C LEU A 627 12.25 5.21 36.43
N ILE A 628 12.10 3.89 36.32
CA ILE A 628 11.09 3.16 37.08
C ILE A 628 11.38 3.25 38.59
N ARG A 629 12.66 3.16 38.99
CA ARG A 629 13.05 3.33 40.40
C ARG A 629 12.75 4.75 40.91
N THR A 630 13.04 5.80 40.14
CA THR A 630 12.76 7.19 40.56
C THR A 630 11.26 7.46 40.67
N GLN A 631 10.44 6.95 39.74
CA GLN A 631 8.98 7.06 39.82
C GLN A 631 8.41 6.28 41.01
N GLY A 632 8.93 5.07 41.27
CA GLY A 632 8.54 4.27 42.44
C GLY A 632 8.84 4.95 43.77
N ILE A 633 10.02 5.57 43.90
CA ILE A 633 10.41 6.37 45.07
C ILE A 633 9.51 7.60 45.21
N GLY A 634 9.18 8.28 44.10
CA GLY A 634 8.27 9.43 44.11
C GLY A 634 6.87 9.09 44.61
N LEU A 635 6.32 7.94 44.21
CA LEU A 635 5.03 7.45 44.70
C LEU A 635 5.06 7.03 46.18
N TRP A 636 6.15 6.41 46.63
CA TRP A 636 6.37 6.09 48.04
C TRP A 636 6.46 7.35 48.91
N LEU A 637 7.21 8.37 48.46
CA LEU A 637 7.28 9.68 49.14
C LEU A 637 5.93 10.39 49.21
N ARG A 638 5.02 10.12 48.26
CA ARG A 638 3.62 10.59 48.27
C ARG A 638 2.68 9.74 49.16
N ARG A 639 3.24 8.86 50.02
CA ARG A 639 2.52 8.03 51.00
C ARG A 639 1.53 7.03 50.41
N LEU A 640 1.76 6.54 49.18
CA LEU A 640 0.92 5.46 48.64
C LEU A 640 1.14 4.17 49.46
N PRO A 641 0.09 3.47 49.95
CA PRO A 641 0.25 2.29 50.78
C PRO A 641 0.95 1.15 50.01
N VAL A 642 1.99 0.59 50.59
CA VAL A 642 2.70 -0.57 50.04
C VAL A 642 1.89 -1.82 50.39
N GLN A 643 1.42 -2.54 49.37
CA GLN A 643 0.73 -3.83 49.54
C GLN A 643 1.74 -4.90 49.95
N ARG A 644 1.35 -5.82 50.84
CA ARG A 644 2.23 -6.91 51.27
C ARG A 644 2.49 -7.85 50.09
N ARG A 645 3.76 -8.07 49.73
CA ARG A 645 4.17 -8.96 48.62
C ARG A 645 3.69 -10.39 48.89
N PRO A 646 2.83 -10.97 48.03
CA PRO A 646 2.53 -12.40 48.10
C PRO A 646 3.72 -13.20 47.56
N THR A 647 3.90 -14.44 48.03
CA THR A 647 4.82 -15.40 47.40
C THR A 647 4.31 -15.70 45.99
N HIS A 648 5.07 -15.31 44.96
CA HIS A 648 4.74 -15.64 43.57
C HIS A 648 5.21 -17.08 43.30
N PRO A 649 4.29 -18.04 43.09
CA PRO A 649 4.69 -19.39 42.70
C PRO A 649 5.37 -19.33 41.32
N ARG A 650 6.46 -20.07 41.13
CA ARG A 650 7.11 -20.16 39.81
C ARG A 650 6.11 -20.74 38.81
N GLN A 651 5.91 -20.03 37.70
CA GLN A 651 5.09 -20.51 36.60
C GLN A 651 5.86 -21.61 35.86
N GLU A 652 5.20 -22.73 35.56
CA GLU A 652 5.81 -23.79 34.77
C GLU A 652 6.27 -23.23 33.40
N GLY A 653 7.52 -23.48 33.03
CA GLY A 653 8.13 -22.93 31.81
C GLY A 653 8.70 -21.50 31.93
N VAL A 654 8.56 -20.82 33.07
CA VAL A 654 9.12 -19.48 33.34
C VAL A 654 9.95 -19.54 34.62
N GLN A 655 11.27 -19.71 34.51
CA GLN A 655 12.16 -19.94 35.67
C GLN A 655 12.32 -18.74 36.61
#